data_AF-A0A1E7H2W5-F1
#
_entry.id   AF-A0A1E7H2W5-F1
#
_cell.length_a   1.000
_cell.length_b   1.000
_cell.length_c   1.000
_cell.angle_alpha   90.00
_cell.angle_beta   90.00
_cell.angle_gamma   90.00
#
_symmetry.space_group_name_H-M   'P 1'
#
loop_
_entity.id
_entity.type
_entity.pdbx_description
1 polymer ?
#
loop_
_entity_poly.entity_id
_entity_poly.type
_entity_poly.pdbx_seq_one_letter_code
_entity_poly.pdbx_strand_id
1 'polypeptide(L)'
;MSDSDLEEQIAGFWSAFLGHKDAIDKIDLTEQFESPFVELVKVNAAMLICLCGKEHPLFHKAWDYLHLADAVFGEQKKSYLKFYEIIQEEIVERLKTDPVALELFQDVIRDRDPDRLKAARLEIFNPIAAQTLSRFDAKQIVKDIQKKNRLRLIANNEDFITDPIREVIFTTNLLVTPPEKESLIPEGFPVWAQETLRLVIGLPVDWHFDHPMEIAATRDALHASEFIFCLKGFEESLHAEIEIEKAAWKDYISRGDKVPLYISISPTHGGVNLGCAAREMLKCQYAAAVKSGMLQELEIVEPYLYTQAEVKRLIDDVLTPAAKRYFPELQEREIGVYLSFLGVEGCYAMHYNFLKAFGSLAKFMNPKVKAVIKIDTDQTFPTDRFYRETDSCWLEAFTLPTIGGVCADQNERNMYMGCFAGSLTNRDELIQKDDLFLPDISIPDVPERIPEGEAGVFYQGLLQSLITQGEAFPPEIQWRALKVLNEYPYMRTFVTGGTIGFLIDALERYAPFVDAHVHRAEDQAFLLSVLFDQYDGHFLRYLYFPGLHMIHEKESFASAAIKTAEPYKKIYDLERIWNFSYLTRALCEIKGWDFEDVRSTLNFFTASFVQPFPRLLALTRFVLSVARNGGRNRDDIIYQKEGLRRLPKIALHRERYYRDAKARVAEQIKAWRFYYDLMMKLRESAKKGDTFALALRQKVNEINNDCKLIK
;
A
#
# COMPACT_ATOMS: atom_id res chain seq x y z
N MET A 1 -7.77 -40.39 -5.53
CA MET A 1 -8.63 -40.09 -6.68
C MET A 1 -7.75 -39.89 -7.90
N SER A 2 -8.19 -40.32 -9.08
CA SER A 2 -7.52 -39.98 -10.33
C SER A 2 -7.74 -38.50 -10.66
N ASP A 3 -6.92 -37.94 -11.56
CA ASP A 3 -7.09 -36.55 -12.01
C ASP A 3 -8.45 -36.35 -12.69
N SER A 4 -8.92 -37.38 -13.42
CA SER A 4 -10.26 -37.38 -14.04
C SER A 4 -11.38 -37.31 -13.01
N ASP A 5 -11.25 -38.00 -11.87
CA ASP A 5 -12.28 -37.96 -10.81
C ASP A 5 -12.32 -36.57 -10.15
N LEU A 6 -11.15 -35.92 -10.00
CA LEU A 6 -11.07 -34.57 -9.47
C LEU A 6 -11.66 -33.55 -10.45
N GLU A 7 -11.37 -33.66 -11.74
CA GLU A 7 -11.96 -32.80 -12.78
C GLU A 7 -13.49 -32.86 -12.80
N GLU A 8 -14.07 -34.05 -12.66
CA GLU A 8 -15.52 -34.22 -12.58
C GLU A 8 -16.11 -33.55 -11.34
N GLN A 9 -15.48 -33.74 -10.18
CA GLN A 9 -15.89 -33.03 -8.97
C GLN A 9 -15.78 -31.52 -9.18
N ILE A 10 -14.70 -31.03 -9.81
CA ILE A 10 -14.46 -29.60 -10.01
C ILE A 10 -15.54 -28.99 -10.89
N ALA A 11 -15.90 -29.66 -11.97
CA ALA A 11 -17.03 -29.29 -12.81
C ALA A 11 -18.35 -29.26 -11.99
N GLY A 12 -18.58 -30.28 -11.15
CA GLY A 12 -19.75 -30.33 -10.27
C GLY A 12 -19.85 -29.14 -9.32
N PHE A 13 -18.73 -28.74 -8.71
CA PHE A 13 -18.64 -27.56 -7.85
C PHE A 13 -18.92 -26.26 -8.61
N TRP A 14 -18.27 -26.05 -9.77
CA TRP A 14 -18.51 -24.86 -10.59
C TRP A 14 -19.95 -24.81 -11.13
N SER A 15 -20.54 -25.95 -11.48
CA SER A 15 -21.93 -26.03 -11.94
C SER A 15 -22.92 -25.67 -10.83
N ALA A 16 -22.68 -26.13 -9.61
CA ALA A 16 -23.48 -25.70 -8.45
C ALA A 16 -23.29 -24.21 -8.15
N PHE A 17 -22.13 -23.66 -8.48
CA PHE A 17 -21.79 -22.27 -8.21
C PHE A 17 -22.33 -21.27 -9.25
N LEU A 18 -22.13 -21.55 -10.54
CA LEU A 18 -22.35 -20.65 -11.70
C LEU A 18 -23.30 -21.21 -12.77
N GLY A 19 -23.90 -22.38 -12.55
CA GLY A 19 -24.78 -23.03 -13.52
C GLY A 19 -26.08 -22.26 -13.84
N HIS A 20 -26.99 -22.93 -14.56
CA HIS A 20 -28.09 -22.24 -15.25
C HIS A 20 -29.34 -21.93 -14.39
N LYS A 21 -29.83 -22.87 -13.57
CA LYS A 21 -31.20 -22.77 -12.98
C LYS A 21 -31.22 -22.69 -11.44
N ASP A 22 -30.31 -23.41 -10.79
CA ASP A 22 -30.23 -23.51 -9.32
C ASP A 22 -28.89 -22.98 -8.79
N ALA A 23 -28.14 -22.25 -9.61
CA ALA A 23 -26.85 -21.71 -9.22
C ALA A 23 -26.99 -20.62 -8.17
N ILE A 24 -26.00 -20.60 -7.28
CA ILE A 24 -26.01 -19.73 -6.11
C ILE A 24 -25.69 -18.30 -6.47
N ASP A 25 -24.78 -18.11 -7.42
CA ASP A 25 -24.54 -16.82 -8.01
C ASP A 25 -25.55 -16.62 -9.13
N LYS A 26 -26.38 -15.59 -9.03
CA LYS A 26 -27.43 -15.28 -10.03
C LYS A 26 -26.86 -14.61 -11.28
N ILE A 27 -25.68 -15.06 -11.70
CA ILE A 27 -25.00 -14.61 -12.90
C ILE A 27 -25.57 -15.40 -14.07
N ASP A 28 -26.34 -14.74 -14.94
CA ASP A 28 -26.90 -15.39 -16.14
C ASP A 28 -25.85 -15.56 -17.23
N LEU A 29 -25.08 -16.65 -17.14
CA LEU A 29 -24.06 -16.99 -18.14
C LEU A 29 -24.66 -17.28 -19.53
N THR A 30 -25.91 -17.77 -19.58
CA THR A 30 -26.61 -18.04 -20.84
C THR A 30 -26.89 -16.72 -21.56
N GLU A 31 -27.50 -15.74 -20.88
CA GLU A 31 -27.74 -14.41 -21.43
C GLU A 31 -26.42 -13.77 -21.90
N GLN A 32 -25.37 -13.84 -21.08
CA GLN A 32 -24.08 -13.24 -21.42
C GLN A 32 -23.39 -13.89 -22.61
N PHE A 33 -23.47 -15.21 -22.74
CA PHE A 33 -22.85 -15.92 -23.85
C PHE A 33 -23.63 -15.77 -25.17
N GLU A 34 -24.95 -15.64 -25.09
CA GLU A 34 -25.81 -15.49 -26.26
C GLU A 34 -26.02 -14.02 -26.66
N SER A 35 -25.67 -13.06 -25.79
CA SER A 35 -25.78 -11.63 -26.06
C SER A 35 -24.90 -11.19 -27.24
N PRO A 36 -25.45 -10.46 -28.22
CA PRO A 36 -24.72 -10.05 -29.41
C PRO A 36 -23.90 -8.75 -29.23
N PHE A 37 -24.00 -8.07 -28.07
CA PHE A 37 -23.55 -6.68 -27.96
C PHE A 37 -22.18 -6.48 -27.29
N VAL A 38 -21.65 -7.46 -26.54
CA VAL A 38 -20.36 -7.32 -25.83
C VAL A 38 -19.53 -8.59 -25.96
N GLU A 39 -18.77 -8.72 -27.06
CA GLU A 39 -17.97 -9.92 -27.36
C GLU A 39 -16.98 -10.28 -26.24
N LEU A 40 -16.37 -9.30 -25.56
CA LEU A 40 -15.47 -9.60 -24.43
C LEU A 40 -16.20 -10.28 -23.25
N VAL A 41 -17.45 -9.93 -23.00
CA VAL A 41 -18.28 -10.56 -21.94
C VAL A 41 -18.65 -11.97 -22.35
N LYS A 42 -18.98 -12.17 -23.63
CA LYS A 42 -19.22 -13.49 -24.20
C LYS A 42 -18.02 -14.41 -24.11
N VAL A 43 -16.79 -13.93 -24.35
CA VAL A 43 -15.57 -14.72 -24.14
C VAL A 43 -15.41 -15.13 -22.67
N ASN A 44 -15.67 -14.22 -21.73
CA ASN A 44 -15.63 -14.55 -20.29
C ASN A 44 -16.71 -15.57 -19.91
N ALA A 45 -17.95 -15.38 -20.36
CA ALA A 45 -19.06 -16.29 -20.10
C ALA A 45 -18.80 -17.68 -20.69
N ALA A 46 -18.23 -17.76 -21.90
CA ALA A 46 -17.83 -19.03 -22.50
C ALA A 46 -16.82 -19.78 -21.63
N MET A 47 -15.83 -19.08 -21.06
CA MET A 47 -14.84 -19.68 -20.16
C MET A 47 -15.47 -20.19 -18.87
N LEU A 48 -16.36 -19.40 -18.24
CA LEU A 48 -17.09 -19.81 -17.03
C LEU A 48 -18.03 -21.00 -17.28
N ILE A 49 -18.69 -21.05 -18.45
CA ILE A 49 -19.47 -22.21 -18.88
C ILE A 49 -18.57 -23.45 -19.02
N CYS A 50 -17.35 -23.29 -19.53
CA CYS A 50 -16.40 -24.40 -19.62
C CYS A 50 -15.97 -24.89 -18.23
N LEU A 51 -15.80 -24.01 -17.23
CA LEU A 51 -15.53 -24.41 -15.84
C LEU A 51 -16.66 -25.25 -15.24
N CYS A 52 -17.93 -25.01 -15.61
CA CYS A 52 -19.09 -25.80 -15.17
C CYS A 52 -19.12 -27.22 -15.77
N GLY A 53 -18.26 -27.52 -16.75
CA GLY A 53 -18.13 -28.83 -17.37
C GLY A 53 -19.28 -29.21 -18.32
N LYS A 54 -19.20 -30.46 -18.82
CA LYS A 54 -20.03 -30.98 -19.93
C LYS A 54 -21.53 -31.04 -19.64
N GLU A 55 -21.91 -31.06 -18.37
CA GLU A 55 -23.31 -31.05 -17.94
C GLU A 55 -23.99 -29.69 -18.14
N HIS A 56 -23.23 -28.61 -18.34
CA HIS A 56 -23.81 -27.32 -18.68
C HIS A 56 -24.39 -27.35 -20.12
N PRO A 57 -25.65 -26.92 -20.36
CA PRO A 57 -26.31 -27.05 -21.67
C PRO A 57 -25.56 -26.39 -22.84
N LEU A 58 -24.77 -25.37 -22.54
CA LEU A 58 -24.00 -24.59 -23.53
C LEU A 58 -22.51 -24.98 -23.60
N PHE A 59 -22.07 -26.01 -22.88
CA PHE A 59 -20.65 -26.38 -22.78
C PHE A 59 -19.98 -26.53 -24.15
N HIS A 60 -20.52 -27.39 -25.02
CA HIS A 60 -19.91 -27.64 -26.33
C HIS A 60 -19.86 -26.39 -27.21
N LYS A 61 -20.93 -25.59 -27.20
CA LYS A 61 -21.00 -24.32 -27.95
C LYS A 61 -19.98 -23.30 -27.44
N ALA A 62 -19.80 -23.20 -26.13
CA ALA A 62 -18.81 -22.32 -25.51
C ALA A 62 -17.38 -22.78 -25.78
N TRP A 63 -17.12 -24.08 -25.64
CA TRP A 63 -15.82 -24.70 -25.90
C TRP A 63 -15.38 -24.48 -27.35
N ASP A 64 -16.25 -24.77 -28.31
CA ASP A 64 -15.96 -24.57 -29.74
C ASP A 64 -15.75 -23.09 -30.05
N TYR A 65 -16.54 -22.18 -29.45
CA TYR A 65 -16.39 -20.74 -29.64
C TYR A 65 -15.03 -20.19 -29.17
N LEU A 66 -14.50 -20.70 -28.04
CA LEU A 66 -13.18 -20.31 -27.53
C LEU A 66 -12.04 -20.83 -28.41
N HIS A 67 -12.21 -22.01 -29.01
CA HIS A 67 -11.19 -22.64 -29.88
C HIS A 67 -11.27 -22.17 -31.34
N LEU A 68 -12.38 -21.56 -31.74
CA LEU A 68 -12.55 -21.04 -33.09
C LEU A 68 -11.58 -19.87 -33.34
N ALA A 69 -10.79 -20.00 -34.41
CA ALA A 69 -9.91 -18.93 -34.86
C ALA A 69 -10.70 -17.66 -35.16
N ASP A 70 -10.25 -16.54 -34.59
CA ASP A 70 -10.94 -15.27 -34.66
C ASP A 70 -9.90 -14.15 -34.86
N ALA A 71 -10.05 -13.40 -35.95
CA ALA A 71 -9.11 -12.34 -36.31
C ALA A 71 -9.18 -11.12 -35.38
N VAL A 72 -10.30 -10.94 -34.66
CA VAL A 72 -10.56 -9.76 -33.84
C VAL A 72 -10.35 -10.08 -32.35
N PHE A 73 -10.84 -11.22 -31.89
CA PHE A 73 -10.80 -11.61 -30.47
C PHE A 73 -9.92 -12.83 -30.16
N GLY A 74 -9.13 -13.31 -31.13
CA GLY A 74 -8.34 -14.53 -30.99
C GLY A 74 -7.36 -14.50 -29.81
N GLU A 75 -6.69 -13.38 -29.55
CA GLU A 75 -5.74 -13.26 -28.43
C GLU A 75 -6.44 -13.28 -27.07
N GLN A 76 -7.62 -12.66 -26.97
CA GLN A 76 -8.42 -12.67 -25.75
C GLN A 76 -8.97 -14.06 -25.46
N LYS A 77 -9.48 -14.77 -26.49
CA LYS A 77 -9.92 -16.17 -26.36
C LYS A 77 -8.78 -17.08 -25.89
N LYS A 78 -7.59 -16.96 -26.48
CA LYS A 78 -6.38 -17.69 -26.03
C LYS A 78 -6.05 -17.39 -24.57
N SER A 79 -6.12 -16.12 -24.16
CA SER A 79 -5.82 -15.72 -22.78
C SER A 79 -6.80 -16.33 -21.79
N TYR A 80 -8.10 -16.30 -22.08
CA TYR A 80 -9.13 -16.92 -21.26
C TYR A 80 -9.02 -18.46 -21.22
N LEU A 81 -8.67 -19.11 -22.33
CA LEU A 81 -8.37 -20.55 -22.34
C LEU A 81 -7.20 -20.87 -21.41
N LYS A 82 -6.15 -20.05 -21.40
CA LYS A 82 -5.06 -20.22 -20.44
C LYS A 82 -5.47 -19.94 -18.99
N PHE A 83 -6.37 -18.99 -18.75
CA PHE A 83 -6.92 -18.79 -17.41
C PHE A 83 -7.72 -20.01 -16.94
N TYR A 84 -8.53 -20.60 -17.81
CA TYR A 84 -9.23 -21.87 -17.55
C TYR A 84 -8.25 -22.98 -17.15
N GLU A 85 -7.20 -23.20 -17.97
CA GLU A 85 -6.18 -24.22 -17.68
C GLU A 85 -5.52 -23.99 -16.31
N ILE A 86 -5.13 -22.75 -16.00
CA ILE A 86 -4.45 -22.41 -14.73
C ILE A 86 -5.38 -22.60 -13.52
N ILE A 87 -6.65 -22.18 -13.64
CA ILE A 87 -7.64 -22.36 -12.56
C ILE A 87 -7.83 -23.85 -12.27
N GLN A 88 -7.96 -24.68 -13.32
CA GLN A 88 -8.08 -26.14 -13.18
C GLN A 88 -6.81 -26.77 -12.59
N GLU A 89 -5.63 -26.36 -13.03
CA GLU A 89 -4.35 -26.85 -12.50
C GLU A 89 -4.21 -26.57 -10.99
N GLU A 90 -4.39 -25.32 -10.56
CA GLU A 90 -4.16 -24.94 -9.15
C GLU A 90 -5.26 -25.46 -8.22
N ILE A 91 -6.51 -25.60 -8.69
CA ILE A 91 -7.56 -26.20 -7.85
C ILE A 91 -7.31 -27.71 -7.67
N VAL A 92 -6.84 -28.43 -8.70
CA VAL A 92 -6.42 -29.82 -8.56
C VAL A 92 -5.24 -29.95 -7.59
N GLU A 93 -4.23 -29.07 -7.72
CA GLU A 93 -3.08 -29.04 -6.79
C GLU A 93 -3.54 -28.79 -5.34
N ARG A 94 -4.48 -27.85 -5.14
CA ARG A 94 -5.09 -27.56 -3.84
C ARG A 94 -5.81 -28.78 -3.26
N LEU A 95 -6.70 -29.41 -4.00
CA LEU A 95 -7.48 -30.56 -3.53
C LEU A 95 -6.61 -31.79 -3.24
N LYS A 96 -5.47 -31.94 -3.93
CA LYS A 96 -4.48 -32.99 -3.65
C LYS A 96 -3.68 -32.75 -2.38
N THR A 97 -3.45 -31.48 -2.02
CA THR A 97 -2.58 -31.07 -0.91
C THR A 97 -3.34 -30.71 0.35
N ASP A 98 -4.64 -30.45 0.25
CA ASP A 98 -5.53 -30.11 1.37
C ASP A 98 -6.73 -31.08 1.45
N PRO A 99 -6.66 -32.11 2.30
CA PRO A 99 -7.74 -33.06 2.50
C PRO A 99 -9.04 -32.42 3.02
N VAL A 100 -8.94 -31.33 3.79
CA VAL A 100 -10.11 -30.62 4.32
C VAL A 100 -10.83 -29.92 3.18
N ALA A 101 -10.09 -29.29 2.26
CA ALA A 101 -10.67 -28.70 1.07
C ALA A 101 -11.35 -29.76 0.18
N LEU A 102 -10.76 -30.95 0.03
CA LEU A 102 -11.34 -32.06 -0.73
C LEU A 102 -12.64 -32.59 -0.11
N GLU A 103 -12.66 -32.83 1.21
CA GLU A 103 -13.84 -33.29 1.92
C GLU A 103 -14.99 -32.28 1.78
N LEU A 104 -14.69 -30.99 2.00
CA LEU A 104 -15.64 -29.91 1.82
C LEU A 104 -16.23 -29.88 0.41
N PHE A 105 -15.37 -30.07 -0.60
CA PHE A 105 -15.75 -30.14 -2.00
C PHE A 105 -16.76 -31.25 -2.28
N GLN A 106 -16.53 -32.44 -1.72
CA GLN A 106 -17.39 -33.60 -1.88
C GLN A 106 -18.73 -33.42 -1.17
N ASP A 107 -18.69 -32.87 0.04
CA ASP A 107 -19.88 -32.64 0.84
C ASP A 107 -20.81 -31.61 0.21
N VAL A 108 -20.29 -30.49 -0.30
CA VAL A 108 -21.14 -29.46 -0.91
C VAL A 108 -21.73 -29.86 -2.26
N ILE A 109 -21.03 -30.70 -3.04
CA ILE A 109 -21.60 -31.28 -4.27
C ILE A 109 -22.74 -32.24 -3.94
N ARG A 110 -22.61 -33.05 -2.88
CA ARG A 110 -23.60 -34.04 -2.46
C ARG A 110 -24.85 -33.40 -1.87
N ASP A 111 -24.67 -32.45 -0.95
CA ASP A 111 -25.77 -31.90 -0.16
C ASP A 111 -26.60 -30.87 -0.94
N ARG A 112 -26.00 -30.19 -1.94
CA ARG A 112 -26.59 -29.08 -2.73
C ARG A 112 -27.25 -27.98 -1.87
N ASP A 113 -26.86 -27.88 -0.60
CA ASP A 113 -27.36 -26.84 0.29
C ASP A 113 -26.71 -25.49 -0.07
N PRO A 114 -27.52 -24.46 -0.41
CA PRO A 114 -26.96 -23.21 -0.88
C PRO A 114 -26.07 -22.49 0.13
N ASP A 115 -26.41 -22.53 1.42
CA ASP A 115 -25.66 -21.82 2.45
C ASP A 115 -24.32 -22.52 2.75
N ARG A 116 -24.29 -23.86 2.77
CA ARG A 116 -23.03 -24.63 2.83
C ARG A 116 -22.14 -24.41 1.62
N LEU A 117 -22.69 -24.38 0.41
CA LEU A 117 -21.90 -24.16 -0.81
C LEU A 117 -21.31 -22.75 -0.88
N LYS A 118 -22.03 -21.74 -0.37
CA LYS A 118 -21.49 -20.39 -0.17
C LYS A 118 -20.33 -20.35 0.82
N ALA A 119 -20.45 -21.05 1.95
CA ALA A 119 -19.38 -21.12 2.94
C ALA A 119 -18.15 -21.86 2.40
N ALA A 120 -18.38 -22.99 1.72
CA ALA A 120 -17.31 -23.77 1.10
C ALA A 120 -16.53 -22.98 0.05
N ARG A 121 -17.21 -22.14 -0.73
CA ARG A 121 -16.55 -21.25 -1.68
C ARG A 121 -15.51 -20.35 -0.99
N LEU A 122 -15.85 -19.71 0.12
CA LEU A 122 -14.87 -18.92 0.86
C LEU A 122 -13.72 -19.77 1.37
N GLU A 123 -13.98 -20.95 1.94
CA GLU A 123 -12.94 -21.86 2.46
C GLU A 123 -11.97 -22.34 1.37
N ILE A 124 -12.48 -22.60 0.16
CA ILE A 124 -11.68 -23.08 -0.97
C ILE A 124 -10.76 -21.98 -1.50
N PHE A 125 -11.30 -20.77 -1.72
CA PHE A 125 -10.56 -19.69 -2.37
C PHE A 125 -9.80 -18.79 -1.39
N ASN A 126 -10.32 -18.61 -0.17
CA ASN A 126 -9.72 -17.78 0.87
C ASN A 126 -10.03 -18.32 2.29
N PRO A 127 -9.37 -19.41 2.70
CA PRO A 127 -9.65 -20.08 3.98
C PRO A 127 -9.45 -19.17 5.22
N ILE A 128 -8.51 -18.23 5.14
CA ILE A 128 -8.26 -17.26 6.22
C ILE A 128 -9.51 -16.38 6.47
N ALA A 129 -10.12 -15.90 5.39
CA ALA A 129 -11.35 -15.13 5.49
C ALA A 129 -12.51 -16.01 5.95
N ALA A 130 -12.59 -17.24 5.46
CA ALA A 130 -13.68 -18.16 5.75
C ALA A 130 -13.76 -18.57 7.24
N GLN A 131 -12.63 -18.83 7.89
CA GLN A 131 -12.58 -19.05 9.35
C GLN A 131 -13.16 -17.87 10.12
N THR A 132 -12.92 -16.65 9.65
CA THR A 132 -13.43 -15.41 10.26
C THR A 132 -14.92 -15.21 9.97
N LEU A 133 -15.38 -15.56 8.76
CA LEU A 133 -16.75 -15.33 8.28
C LEU A 133 -17.74 -16.46 8.63
N SER A 134 -17.27 -17.67 8.93
CA SER A 134 -18.11 -18.83 9.29
C SER A 134 -18.81 -18.68 10.65
N ARG A 135 -18.32 -17.80 11.52
CA ARG A 135 -18.90 -17.45 12.83
C ARG A 135 -19.23 -15.97 12.89
N PHE A 136 -19.88 -15.45 11.85
CA PHE A 136 -20.02 -14.02 11.66
C PHE A 136 -20.80 -13.34 12.81
N ASP A 137 -20.04 -12.87 13.79
CA ASP A 137 -20.41 -11.87 14.77
C ASP A 137 -19.31 -10.81 14.70
N ALA A 138 -19.57 -9.76 13.92
CA ALA A 138 -18.64 -8.67 13.72
C ALA A 138 -18.13 -8.08 15.04
N LYS A 139 -19.01 -7.99 16.07
CA LYS A 139 -18.64 -7.45 17.38
C LYS A 139 -17.66 -8.38 18.10
N GLN A 140 -17.89 -9.69 18.03
CA GLN A 140 -16.97 -10.66 18.63
C GLN A 140 -15.62 -10.69 17.91
N ILE A 141 -15.62 -10.66 16.57
CA ILE A 141 -14.39 -10.63 15.77
C ILE A 141 -13.56 -9.38 16.10
N VAL A 142 -14.19 -8.20 16.14
CA VAL A 142 -13.52 -6.93 16.52
C VAL A 142 -12.90 -7.04 17.91
N LYS A 143 -13.63 -7.59 18.90
CA LYS A 143 -13.11 -7.80 20.26
C LYS A 143 -11.93 -8.77 20.30
N ASP A 144 -11.96 -9.84 19.51
CA ASP A 144 -10.88 -10.82 19.46
C ASP A 144 -9.60 -10.22 18.88
N ILE A 145 -9.72 -9.35 17.86
CA ILE A 145 -8.59 -8.57 17.31
C ILE A 145 -8.03 -7.63 18.38
N GLN A 146 -8.88 -6.82 19.02
CA GLN A 146 -8.47 -5.89 20.07
C GLN A 146 -7.76 -6.61 21.21
N LYS A 147 -8.26 -7.79 21.60
CA LYS A 147 -7.64 -8.64 22.60
C LYS A 147 -6.25 -9.09 22.13
N LYS A 148 -6.14 -9.69 20.94
CA LYS A 148 -4.88 -10.19 20.35
C LYS A 148 -3.81 -9.10 20.28
N ASN A 149 -4.21 -7.88 19.94
CA ASN A 149 -3.32 -6.75 19.73
C ASN A 149 -2.89 -6.04 21.02
N ARG A 150 -3.51 -6.35 22.17
CA ARG A 150 -3.09 -5.77 23.45
C ARG A 150 -1.73 -6.34 23.88
N LEU A 151 -0.81 -5.45 24.21
CA LEU A 151 0.55 -5.79 24.64
C LEU A 151 0.76 -5.49 26.14
N ARG A 152 1.77 -6.13 26.71
CA ARG A 152 2.28 -5.85 28.05
C ARG A 152 3.58 -5.07 27.94
N LEU A 153 3.60 -3.82 28.42
CA LEU A 153 4.82 -3.02 28.46
C LEU A 153 5.85 -3.67 29.39
N ILE A 154 7.09 -3.83 28.92
CA ILE A 154 8.22 -4.36 29.69
C ILE A 154 9.16 -3.22 30.10
N ALA A 155 9.51 -2.37 29.14
CA ALA A 155 10.40 -1.25 29.36
C ALA A 155 10.07 -0.10 28.41
N ASN A 156 10.18 1.12 28.92
CA ASN A 156 10.12 2.34 28.12
C ASN A 156 11.41 2.56 27.34
N ASN A 157 11.33 3.34 26.26
CA ASN A 157 12.48 3.86 25.55
C ASN A 157 13.19 4.91 26.41
N GLU A 158 14.49 4.74 26.65
CA GLU A 158 15.31 5.71 27.38
C GLU A 158 15.75 6.89 26.50
N ASP A 159 15.81 6.71 25.17
CA ASP A 159 16.15 7.74 24.19
C ASP A 159 14.90 8.18 23.39
N PHE A 160 13.79 8.38 24.11
CA PHE A 160 12.52 8.82 23.52
C PHE A 160 12.63 10.26 22.96
N ILE A 161 11.65 10.64 22.15
CA ILE A 161 11.60 11.97 21.54
C ILE A 161 11.29 13.00 22.63
N THR A 162 12.09 14.06 22.71
CA THR A 162 11.93 15.13 23.71
C THR A 162 11.61 16.49 23.09
N ASP A 163 11.96 16.68 21.83
CA ASP A 163 11.72 17.89 21.04
C ASP A 163 11.16 17.46 19.67
N PRO A 164 9.84 17.23 19.55
CA PRO A 164 9.24 16.72 18.32
C PRO A 164 9.58 17.56 17.09
N ILE A 165 9.67 18.88 17.23
CA ILE A 165 9.97 19.80 16.14
C ILE A 165 11.38 19.61 15.57
N ARG A 166 12.36 19.28 16.43
CA ARG A 166 13.76 19.09 15.98
C ARG A 166 14.18 17.66 15.77
N GLU A 167 13.46 16.71 16.37
CA GLU A 167 13.81 15.29 16.37
C GLU A 167 12.96 14.46 15.40
N VAL A 168 11.85 15.01 14.89
CA VAL A 168 10.98 14.36 13.90
C VAL A 168 11.06 15.08 12.57
N ILE A 169 11.18 14.31 11.48
CA ILE A 169 11.03 14.85 10.12
C ILE A 169 9.77 14.30 9.46
N PHE A 170 9.16 15.12 8.62
CA PHE A 170 7.99 14.74 7.84
C PHE A 170 8.38 14.47 6.39
N THR A 171 7.77 13.44 5.83
CA THR A 171 7.96 12.98 4.47
C THR A 171 6.61 12.79 3.80
N THR A 172 6.55 13.04 2.50
CA THR A 172 5.37 12.71 1.71
C THR A 172 5.78 12.44 0.26
N ASN A 173 4.88 11.81 -0.49
CA ASN A 173 5.06 11.55 -1.91
C ASN A 173 4.02 12.33 -2.70
N LEU A 174 4.48 12.93 -3.79
CA LEU A 174 3.60 13.53 -4.77
C LEU A 174 3.66 12.68 -6.05
N LEU A 175 2.57 11.97 -6.31
CA LEU A 175 2.39 11.14 -7.49
C LEU A 175 1.93 12.06 -8.62
N VAL A 176 2.71 12.20 -9.70
CA VAL A 176 2.45 13.22 -10.73
C VAL A 176 2.29 12.61 -12.12
N THR A 177 1.37 13.16 -12.90
CA THR A 177 1.13 12.80 -14.31
C THR A 177 1.14 14.06 -15.18
N PRO A 178 1.62 13.99 -16.44
CA PRO A 178 1.59 15.15 -17.33
C PRO A 178 0.17 15.69 -17.52
N PRO A 179 0.02 16.97 -17.90
CA PRO A 179 -1.27 17.54 -18.19
C PRO A 179 -1.97 16.80 -19.34
N GLU A 180 -3.30 16.75 -19.34
CA GLU A 180 -4.10 16.12 -20.39
C GLU A 180 -3.86 16.80 -21.74
N LYS A 181 -3.61 18.11 -21.72
CA LYS A 181 -3.44 18.95 -22.90
C LYS A 181 -2.30 19.93 -22.71
N GLU A 182 -1.59 20.18 -23.81
CA GLU A 182 -0.50 21.15 -23.86
C GLU A 182 -0.95 22.58 -23.46
N SER A 183 -2.20 22.94 -23.72
CA SER A 183 -2.78 24.24 -23.36
C SER A 183 -2.84 24.52 -21.85
N LEU A 184 -2.59 23.50 -21.01
CA LEU A 184 -2.56 23.63 -19.55
C LEU A 184 -1.17 23.98 -19.00
N ILE A 185 -0.16 24.06 -19.88
CA ILE A 185 1.18 24.52 -19.54
C ILE A 185 1.17 26.06 -19.43
N PRO A 186 1.64 26.65 -18.31
CA PRO A 186 1.57 28.09 -18.11
C PRO A 186 2.50 28.87 -19.05
N GLU A 187 2.13 30.10 -19.36
CA GLU A 187 2.98 31.02 -20.11
C GLU A 187 4.26 31.33 -19.30
N GLY A 188 5.42 31.37 -19.99
CA GLY A 188 6.71 31.60 -19.35
C GLY A 188 7.33 30.36 -18.67
N PHE A 189 6.72 29.17 -18.80
CA PHE A 189 7.29 27.93 -18.31
C PHE A 189 8.62 27.60 -19.02
N PRO A 190 9.65 27.03 -18.35
CA PRO A 190 10.94 26.78 -18.98
C PRO A 190 10.84 25.92 -20.25
N VAL A 191 11.50 26.34 -21.34
CA VAL A 191 11.39 25.70 -22.67
C VAL A 191 11.70 24.19 -22.61
N TRP A 192 12.78 23.80 -21.94
CA TRP A 192 13.17 22.39 -21.77
C TRP A 192 12.08 21.56 -21.05
N ALA A 193 11.37 22.17 -20.10
CA ALA A 193 10.30 21.52 -19.34
C ALA A 193 9.03 21.41 -20.20
N GLN A 194 8.72 22.43 -21.02
CA GLN A 194 7.64 22.34 -22.01
C GLN A 194 7.88 21.21 -23.02
N GLU A 195 9.10 21.11 -23.55
CA GLU A 195 9.49 20.03 -24.47
C GLU A 195 9.35 18.66 -23.82
N THR A 196 9.81 18.54 -22.56
CA THR A 196 9.63 17.31 -21.77
C THR A 196 8.16 16.90 -21.66
N LEU A 197 7.27 17.84 -21.31
CA LEU A 197 5.83 17.56 -21.20
C LEU A 197 5.23 17.16 -22.56
N ARG A 198 5.57 17.87 -23.64
CA ARG A 198 5.09 17.54 -25.00
C ARG A 198 5.45 16.12 -25.44
N LEU A 199 6.59 15.59 -24.98
CA LEU A 199 7.02 14.22 -25.32
C LEU A 199 6.16 13.13 -24.67
N VAL A 200 5.51 13.42 -23.54
CA VAL A 200 4.77 12.41 -22.76
C VAL A 200 3.26 12.59 -22.78
N ILE A 201 2.76 13.78 -23.16
CA ILE A 201 1.31 14.04 -23.27
C ILE A 201 0.67 13.04 -24.24
N GLY A 202 -0.35 12.33 -23.76
CA GLY A 202 -1.09 11.33 -24.54
C GLY A 202 -0.41 9.97 -24.68
N LEU A 203 0.79 9.78 -24.11
CA LEU A 203 1.42 8.46 -24.05
C LEU A 203 0.82 7.59 -22.93
N PRO A 204 0.87 6.25 -23.08
CA PRO A 204 0.59 5.35 -21.96
C PRO A 204 1.57 5.57 -20.81
N VAL A 205 1.08 5.54 -19.58
CA VAL A 205 1.90 5.63 -18.38
C VAL A 205 2.75 4.37 -18.18
N ASP A 206 3.95 4.52 -17.62
CA ASP A 206 4.81 3.41 -17.22
C ASP A 206 4.38 2.81 -15.88
N TRP A 207 4.01 3.69 -14.94
CA TRP A 207 3.55 3.34 -13.60
C TRP A 207 2.20 3.98 -13.33
N HIS A 208 1.23 3.18 -12.94
CA HIS A 208 -0.06 3.69 -12.50
C HIS A 208 -0.06 3.83 -10.98
N PHE A 209 -0.62 4.94 -10.53
CA PHE A 209 -0.85 5.23 -9.13
C PHE A 209 -2.35 5.32 -8.87
N ASP A 210 -2.74 5.29 -7.60
CA ASP A 210 -4.15 5.29 -7.21
C ASP A 210 -4.88 6.60 -7.55
N HIS A 211 -4.16 7.72 -7.59
CA HIS A 211 -4.65 9.05 -7.95
C HIS A 211 -3.47 9.97 -8.28
N PRO A 212 -2.78 9.78 -9.42
CA PRO A 212 -1.72 10.70 -9.79
C PRO A 212 -2.28 12.10 -10.03
N MET A 213 -1.67 13.11 -9.41
CA MET A 213 -2.01 14.52 -9.58
C MET A 213 -1.54 15.02 -10.94
N GLU A 214 -2.45 15.63 -11.70
CA GLU A 214 -2.11 16.30 -12.95
C GLU A 214 -1.30 17.58 -12.65
N ILE A 215 -0.12 17.70 -13.27
CA ILE A 215 0.73 18.90 -13.10
C ILE A 215 0.30 20.01 -14.05
N ALA A 216 -0.64 20.85 -13.60
CA ALA A 216 -1.13 22.03 -14.32
C ALA A 216 -1.25 23.27 -13.39
N ALA A 217 -1.18 24.48 -13.93
CA ALA A 217 -1.21 25.73 -13.15
C ALA A 217 -2.45 26.61 -13.40
N THR A 218 -3.53 26.03 -13.93
CA THR A 218 -4.82 26.75 -14.10
C THR A 218 -5.51 26.94 -12.75
N ARG A 219 -6.46 27.88 -12.66
CA ARG A 219 -7.21 28.10 -11.42
C ARG A 219 -7.91 26.83 -10.93
N ASP A 220 -8.55 26.10 -11.84
CA ASP A 220 -9.25 24.85 -11.51
C ASP A 220 -8.25 23.77 -11.05
N ALA A 221 -7.07 23.70 -11.69
CA ALA A 221 -6.01 22.79 -11.28
C ALA A 221 -5.42 23.14 -9.89
N LEU A 222 -5.33 24.42 -9.52
CA LEU A 222 -4.89 24.82 -8.18
C LEU A 222 -5.87 24.36 -7.10
N HIS A 223 -7.16 24.50 -7.33
CA HIS A 223 -8.19 24.00 -6.41
C HIS A 223 -8.18 22.47 -6.27
N ALA A 224 -7.79 21.76 -7.33
CA ALA A 224 -7.66 20.31 -7.34
C ALA A 224 -6.25 19.80 -6.96
N SER A 225 -5.31 20.68 -6.63
CA SER A 225 -3.91 20.33 -6.38
C SER A 225 -3.74 19.75 -4.97
N GLU A 226 -3.46 18.45 -4.89
CA GLU A 226 -3.11 17.78 -3.63
C GLU A 226 -1.86 18.40 -2.99
N PHE A 227 -0.94 18.93 -3.80
CA PHE A 227 0.26 19.62 -3.32
C PHE A 227 -0.10 20.90 -2.55
N ILE A 228 -0.95 21.75 -3.11
CA ILE A 228 -1.39 22.98 -2.44
C ILE A 228 -2.23 22.66 -1.21
N PHE A 229 -3.11 21.67 -1.32
CA PHE A 229 -3.92 21.19 -0.20
C PHE A 229 -3.06 20.71 0.98
N CYS A 230 -2.07 19.85 0.72
CA CYS A 230 -1.17 19.33 1.73
C CYS A 230 -0.38 20.45 2.44
N LEU A 231 0.23 21.37 1.67
CA LEU A 231 0.98 22.49 2.24
C LEU A 231 0.11 23.37 3.12
N LYS A 232 -1.09 23.72 2.63
CA LYS A 232 -2.05 24.52 3.38
C LYS A 232 -2.47 23.82 4.67
N GLY A 233 -2.92 22.57 4.58
CA GLY A 233 -3.40 21.81 5.72
C GLY A 233 -2.33 21.62 6.79
N PHE A 234 -1.07 21.37 6.37
CA PHE A 234 0.02 21.18 7.33
C PHE A 234 0.43 22.49 8.03
N GLU A 235 0.52 23.59 7.29
CA GLU A 235 0.78 24.93 7.86
C GLU A 235 -0.33 25.33 8.85
N GLU A 236 -1.59 25.19 8.46
CA GLU A 236 -2.75 25.49 9.31
C GLU A 236 -2.77 24.62 10.57
N SER A 237 -2.42 23.33 10.45
CA SER A 237 -2.35 22.41 11.60
C SER A 237 -1.29 22.81 12.62
N LEU A 238 -0.15 23.33 12.17
CA LEU A 238 0.95 23.81 13.03
C LEU A 238 0.59 25.15 13.69
N HIS A 239 -0.08 26.06 12.97
CA HIS A 239 -0.60 27.28 13.58
C HIS A 239 -1.65 26.99 14.65
N ALA A 240 -2.57 26.07 14.40
CA ALA A 240 -3.55 25.64 15.40
C ALA A 240 -2.86 25.04 16.63
N GLU A 241 -1.83 24.22 16.43
CA GLU A 241 -1.04 23.63 17.53
C GLU A 241 -0.38 24.72 18.39
N ILE A 242 0.22 25.75 17.79
CA ILE A 242 0.81 26.89 18.52
C ILE A 242 -0.24 27.56 19.44
N GLU A 243 -1.45 27.80 18.93
CA GLU A 243 -2.50 28.46 19.72
C GLU A 243 -2.99 27.57 20.88
N ILE A 244 -3.11 26.26 20.63
CA ILE A 244 -3.46 25.27 21.66
C ILE A 244 -2.35 25.18 22.72
N GLU A 245 -1.09 25.10 22.32
CA GLU A 245 0.06 25.04 23.22
C GLU A 245 0.09 26.26 24.15
N LYS A 246 -0.10 27.46 23.61
CA LYS A 246 -0.21 28.69 24.42
C LYS A 246 -1.33 28.60 25.44
N ALA A 247 -2.50 28.11 25.05
CA ALA A 247 -3.65 27.95 25.95
C ALA A 247 -3.40 26.87 27.02
N ALA A 248 -2.64 25.83 26.68
CA ALA A 248 -2.27 24.71 27.54
C ALA A 248 -0.99 24.93 28.35
N TRP A 249 -0.36 26.11 28.26
CA TRP A 249 0.93 26.43 28.89
C TRP A 249 2.07 25.48 28.49
N LYS A 250 2.10 25.09 27.22
CA LYS A 250 3.15 24.29 26.56
C LYS A 250 3.87 25.15 25.52
N ASP A 251 5.05 24.69 25.06
CA ASP A 251 5.91 25.44 24.14
C ASP A 251 6.82 24.48 23.35
N TYR A 252 6.22 23.57 22.58
CA TYR A 252 6.99 22.67 21.69
C TYR A 252 7.36 23.37 20.38
N ILE A 253 6.54 24.30 19.90
CA ILE A 253 6.86 25.15 18.73
C ILE A 253 7.27 26.55 19.20
N SER A 254 8.56 26.84 19.10
CA SER A 254 9.08 28.18 19.36
C SER A 254 8.93 29.10 18.16
N ARG A 255 8.90 30.41 18.42
CA ARG A 255 8.89 31.43 17.36
C ARG A 255 10.12 31.28 16.44
N GLY A 256 9.86 31.07 15.15
CA GLY A 256 10.90 30.95 14.12
C GLY A 256 11.39 29.52 13.90
N ASP A 257 10.85 28.53 14.62
CA ASP A 257 11.07 27.13 14.26
C ASP A 257 10.55 26.84 12.84
N LYS A 258 11.23 25.92 12.16
CA LYS A 258 10.90 25.48 10.81
C LYS A 258 10.76 23.96 10.82
N VAL A 259 9.67 23.47 10.24
CA VAL A 259 9.37 22.04 10.17
C VAL A 259 9.66 21.56 8.74
N PRO A 260 10.71 20.74 8.53
CA PRO A 260 11.05 20.26 7.20
C PRO A 260 10.02 19.23 6.72
N LEU A 261 9.51 19.44 5.51
CA LEU A 261 8.66 18.50 4.78
C LEU A 261 9.39 18.04 3.52
N TYR A 262 9.87 16.80 3.53
CA TYR A 262 10.58 16.20 2.40
C TYR A 262 9.60 15.51 1.45
N ILE A 263 9.53 15.99 0.21
CA ILE A 263 8.55 15.56 -0.80
C ILE A 263 9.27 14.82 -1.92
N SER A 264 8.97 13.53 -2.10
CA SER A 264 9.40 12.80 -3.30
C SER A 264 8.45 13.07 -4.46
N ILE A 265 8.95 13.53 -5.60
CA ILE A 265 8.16 13.70 -6.82
C ILE A 265 8.29 12.43 -7.65
N SER A 266 7.19 11.67 -7.72
CA SER A 266 7.12 10.36 -8.37
C SER A 266 6.27 10.43 -9.64
N PRO A 267 6.89 10.51 -10.83
CA PRO A 267 6.17 10.65 -12.08
C PRO A 267 5.57 9.31 -12.55
N THR A 268 4.50 9.37 -13.34
CA THR A 268 3.90 8.22 -14.03
C THR A 268 4.73 7.71 -15.22
N HIS A 269 5.72 8.49 -15.67
CA HIS A 269 6.58 8.19 -16.83
C HIS A 269 8.06 8.24 -16.42
N GLY A 270 8.82 7.23 -16.86
CA GLY A 270 10.25 7.09 -16.55
C GLY A 270 11.17 7.61 -17.66
N GLY A 271 12.40 7.98 -17.29
CA GLY A 271 13.49 8.18 -18.25
C GLY A 271 13.42 9.44 -19.12
N VAL A 272 12.49 10.36 -18.84
CA VAL A 272 12.22 11.57 -19.64
C VAL A 272 12.28 12.86 -18.82
N ASN A 273 12.90 12.84 -17.63
CA ASN A 273 13.02 14.01 -16.73
C ASN A 273 11.67 14.65 -16.32
N LEU A 274 10.57 13.88 -16.38
CA LEU A 274 9.24 14.38 -15.99
C LEU A 274 9.21 14.87 -14.55
N GLY A 275 9.93 14.23 -13.61
CA GLY A 275 10.04 14.70 -12.23
C GLY A 275 10.64 16.11 -12.12
N CYS A 276 11.66 16.43 -12.92
CA CYS A 276 12.25 17.78 -12.97
C CYS A 276 11.26 18.81 -13.53
N ALA A 277 10.56 18.47 -14.61
CA ALA A 277 9.54 19.35 -15.18
C ALA A 277 8.38 19.57 -14.18
N ALA A 278 7.96 18.51 -13.49
CA ALA A 278 6.95 18.57 -12.44
C ALA A 278 7.38 19.52 -11.32
N ARG A 279 8.64 19.43 -10.84
CA ARG A 279 9.16 20.35 -9.81
C ARG A 279 9.01 21.82 -10.20
N GLU A 280 9.32 22.18 -11.45
CA GLU A 280 9.13 23.56 -11.91
C GLU A 280 7.65 23.94 -11.97
N MET A 281 6.76 23.02 -12.36
CA MET A 281 5.32 23.26 -12.33
C MET A 281 4.80 23.49 -10.92
N LEU A 282 5.28 22.73 -9.93
CA LEU A 282 4.89 22.89 -8.52
C LEU A 282 5.31 24.25 -7.94
N LYS A 283 6.48 24.76 -8.34
CA LYS A 283 6.90 26.13 -8.01
C LYS A 283 5.93 27.17 -8.58
N CYS A 284 5.50 26.98 -9.84
CA CYS A 284 4.48 27.83 -10.45
C CYS A 284 3.14 27.73 -9.72
N GLN A 285 2.71 26.52 -9.35
CA GLN A 285 1.48 26.31 -8.58
C GLN A 285 1.53 27.03 -7.23
N TYR A 286 2.62 26.89 -6.48
CA TYR A 286 2.82 27.57 -5.20
C TYR A 286 2.72 29.09 -5.35
N ALA A 287 3.48 29.67 -6.28
CA ALA A 287 3.47 31.11 -6.51
C ALA A 287 2.08 31.64 -6.92
N ALA A 288 1.34 30.88 -7.75
CA ALA A 288 -0.01 31.23 -8.16
C ALA A 288 -1.02 31.10 -7.01
N ALA A 289 -0.89 30.07 -6.16
CA ALA A 289 -1.72 29.88 -4.97
C ALA A 289 -1.54 31.02 -3.96
N VAL A 290 -0.29 31.44 -3.71
CA VAL A 290 0.01 32.60 -2.86
C VAL A 290 -0.56 33.89 -3.44
N LYS A 291 -0.29 34.17 -4.73
CA LYS A 291 -0.77 35.38 -5.39
C LYS A 291 -2.30 35.50 -5.41
N SER A 292 -3.00 34.36 -5.50
CA SER A 292 -4.48 34.32 -5.51
C SER A 292 -5.11 34.34 -4.11
N GLY A 293 -4.31 34.24 -3.04
CA GLY A 293 -4.79 34.14 -1.66
C GLY A 293 -5.38 32.77 -1.31
N MET A 294 -5.15 31.74 -2.13
CA MET A 294 -5.59 30.36 -1.84
C MET A 294 -4.74 29.72 -0.73
N LEU A 295 -3.46 30.11 -0.68
CA LEU A 295 -2.46 29.68 0.29
C LEU A 295 -1.75 30.93 0.82
N GLN A 296 -1.47 31.01 2.11
CA GLN A 296 -0.61 32.05 2.66
C GLN A 296 0.87 31.67 2.45
N GLU A 297 1.79 32.64 2.50
CA GLU A 297 3.21 32.29 2.50
C GLU A 297 3.53 31.38 3.68
N LEU A 298 4.31 30.33 3.45
CA LEU A 298 4.64 29.35 4.48
C LEU A 298 5.59 29.97 5.52
N GLU A 299 5.13 30.05 6.76
CA GLU A 299 5.87 30.59 7.90
C GLU A 299 6.56 29.48 8.71
N ILE A 300 6.00 28.28 8.78
CA ILE A 300 6.50 27.19 9.64
C ILE A 300 6.99 26.02 8.78
N VAL A 301 6.18 25.55 7.82
CA VAL A 301 6.53 24.42 6.97
C VAL A 301 7.63 24.82 5.97
N GLU A 302 8.64 23.98 5.84
CA GLU A 302 9.74 24.17 4.88
C GLU A 302 9.77 22.99 3.88
N PRO A 303 9.18 23.13 2.68
CA PRO A 303 9.11 22.04 1.72
C PRO A 303 10.41 21.85 0.93
N TYR A 304 10.82 20.58 0.78
CA TYR A 304 11.98 20.14 -0.01
C TYR A 304 11.55 19.17 -1.11
N LEU A 305 11.71 19.56 -2.37
CA LEU A 305 11.25 18.82 -3.55
C LEU A 305 12.36 17.96 -4.14
N TYR A 306 12.28 16.64 -3.92
CA TYR A 306 13.23 15.65 -4.43
C TYR A 306 12.73 14.99 -5.71
N THR A 307 13.52 15.11 -6.78
CA THR A 307 13.32 14.33 -8.00
C THR A 307 14.40 13.25 -8.13
N GLN A 308 14.28 12.36 -9.12
CA GLN A 308 15.31 11.35 -9.38
C GLN A 308 16.69 11.98 -9.68
N ALA A 309 16.73 13.21 -10.19
CA ALA A 309 17.98 13.93 -10.43
C ALA A 309 18.73 14.22 -9.12
N GLU A 310 18.04 14.67 -8.08
CA GLU A 310 18.66 14.92 -6.77
C GLU A 310 19.02 13.63 -6.05
N VAL A 311 18.21 12.57 -6.18
CA VAL A 311 18.58 11.25 -5.64
C VAL A 311 19.84 10.71 -6.32
N LYS A 312 19.95 10.88 -7.65
CA LYS A 312 21.16 10.50 -8.38
C LYS A 312 22.39 11.29 -7.93
N ARG A 313 22.24 12.61 -7.70
CA ARG A 313 23.31 13.42 -7.09
C ARG A 313 23.72 12.85 -5.73
N LEU A 314 22.77 12.55 -4.83
CA LEU A 314 23.10 11.91 -3.54
C LEU A 314 23.88 10.59 -3.74
N ILE A 315 23.48 9.76 -4.69
CA ILE A 315 24.17 8.50 -5.00
C ILE A 315 25.60 8.75 -5.51
N ASP A 316 25.75 9.57 -6.54
CA ASP A 316 27.01 9.76 -7.27
C ASP A 316 28.01 10.59 -6.44
N ASP A 317 27.52 11.62 -5.75
CA ASP A 317 28.33 12.62 -5.08
C ASP A 317 28.63 12.29 -3.61
N VAL A 318 27.80 11.46 -2.96
CA VAL A 318 27.87 11.19 -1.53
C VAL A 318 27.98 9.71 -1.22
N LEU A 319 26.99 8.90 -1.61
CA LEU A 319 26.90 7.51 -1.20
C LEU A 319 27.97 6.64 -1.87
N THR A 320 28.22 6.81 -3.16
CA THR A 320 29.24 6.05 -3.89
C THR A 320 30.66 6.36 -3.39
N PRO A 321 31.07 7.63 -3.21
CA PRO A 321 32.35 7.95 -2.57
C PRO A 321 32.47 7.39 -1.15
N ALA A 322 31.42 7.47 -0.35
CA ALA A 322 31.40 6.90 1.00
C ALA A 322 31.56 5.38 0.96
N ALA A 323 30.83 4.69 0.09
CA ALA A 323 30.90 3.26 -0.11
C ALA A 323 32.31 2.79 -0.44
N LYS A 324 32.94 3.42 -1.44
CA LYS A 324 34.33 3.12 -1.83
C LYS A 324 35.34 3.30 -0.68
N ARG A 325 35.06 4.24 0.25
CA ARG A 325 35.94 4.55 1.38
C ARG A 325 35.77 3.60 2.56
N TYR A 326 34.53 3.25 2.88
CA TYR A 326 34.16 2.50 4.10
C TYR A 326 33.94 1.01 3.87
N PHE A 327 33.66 0.60 2.62
CA PHE A 327 33.47 -0.78 2.19
C PHE A 327 34.35 -1.07 0.95
N PRO A 328 35.69 -0.94 1.07
CA PRO A 328 36.62 -1.09 -0.06
C PRO A 328 36.63 -2.51 -0.66
N GLU A 329 36.07 -3.50 0.04
CA GLU A 329 35.90 -4.87 -0.43
C GLU A 329 34.79 -5.03 -1.49
N LEU A 330 33.84 -4.10 -1.56
CA LEU A 330 32.75 -4.15 -2.54
C LEU A 330 33.22 -3.63 -3.89
N GLN A 331 32.88 -4.36 -4.96
CA GLN A 331 33.16 -3.90 -6.31
C GLN A 331 32.26 -2.73 -6.69
N GLU A 332 32.73 -1.83 -7.55
CA GLU A 332 31.96 -0.68 -8.03
C GLU A 332 30.61 -1.08 -8.65
N ARG A 333 30.58 -2.21 -9.37
CA ARG A 333 29.34 -2.78 -9.90
C ARG A 333 28.35 -3.19 -8.81
N GLU A 334 28.84 -3.78 -7.71
CA GLU A 334 27.99 -4.20 -6.58
C GLU A 334 27.42 -2.98 -5.85
N ILE A 335 28.25 -1.96 -5.61
CA ILE A 335 27.81 -0.68 -5.03
C ILE A 335 26.70 -0.07 -5.89
N GLY A 336 26.90 -0.02 -7.21
CA GLY A 336 25.91 0.51 -8.16
C GLY A 336 24.58 -0.27 -8.12
N VAL A 337 24.64 -1.60 -8.02
CA VAL A 337 23.45 -2.45 -7.89
C VAL A 337 22.72 -2.17 -6.58
N TYR A 338 23.43 -2.11 -5.44
CA TYR A 338 22.80 -1.87 -4.15
C TYR A 338 22.16 -0.48 -4.06
N LEU A 339 22.83 0.55 -4.57
CA LEU A 339 22.30 1.90 -4.57
C LEU A 339 21.19 2.13 -5.61
N SER A 340 21.00 1.20 -6.57
CA SER A 340 19.94 1.32 -7.59
C SER A 340 18.52 1.18 -7.03
N PHE A 341 18.36 0.63 -5.82
CA PHE A 341 17.07 0.54 -5.13
C PHE A 341 16.66 1.84 -4.42
N LEU A 342 17.57 2.84 -4.35
CA LEU A 342 17.29 4.15 -3.79
C LEU A 342 16.81 5.09 -4.91
N GLY A 343 15.52 5.40 -4.95
CA GLY A 343 14.92 6.18 -6.03
C GLY A 343 13.51 6.68 -5.74
N VAL A 344 13.05 7.61 -6.57
CA VAL A 344 11.67 8.14 -6.54
C VAL A 344 10.90 7.88 -7.85
N GLU A 345 11.59 7.41 -8.90
CA GLU A 345 11.01 7.01 -10.19
C GLU A 345 10.82 5.49 -10.28
N GLY A 346 9.59 5.00 -10.17
CA GLY A 346 9.32 3.57 -10.18
C GLY A 346 7.89 3.22 -9.75
N CYS A 347 7.70 1.93 -9.44
CA CYS A 347 6.49 1.48 -8.75
C CYS A 347 6.38 2.13 -7.36
N TYR A 348 5.20 2.05 -6.75
CA TYR A 348 4.91 2.77 -5.52
C TYR A 348 5.93 2.47 -4.39
N ALA A 349 6.30 1.20 -4.24
CA ALA A 349 7.26 0.78 -3.23
C ALA A 349 8.65 1.44 -3.33
N MET A 350 9.09 1.84 -4.53
CA MET A 350 10.41 2.46 -4.70
C MET A 350 10.50 3.78 -3.93
N HIS A 351 9.55 4.68 -4.17
CA HIS A 351 9.55 5.98 -3.50
C HIS A 351 9.21 5.84 -2.02
N TYR A 352 8.33 4.90 -1.65
CA TYR A 352 8.04 4.63 -0.25
C TYR A 352 9.28 4.20 0.53
N ASN A 353 10.10 3.28 -0.01
CA ASN A 353 11.37 2.90 0.59
C ASN A 353 12.33 4.09 0.70
N PHE A 354 12.42 4.92 -0.35
CA PHE A 354 13.24 6.14 -0.32
C PHE A 354 12.84 7.06 0.82
N LEU A 355 11.55 7.34 1.01
CA LEU A 355 11.07 8.20 2.09
C LEU A 355 11.44 7.67 3.49
N LYS A 356 11.42 6.34 3.69
CA LYS A 356 11.86 5.74 4.97
C LYS A 356 13.37 5.83 5.14
N ALA A 357 14.12 5.44 4.11
CA ALA A 357 15.57 5.51 4.08
C ALA A 357 16.09 6.94 4.31
N PHE A 358 15.34 7.95 3.82
CA PHE A 358 15.64 9.36 4.01
C PHE A 358 15.78 9.75 5.48
N GLY A 359 15.10 9.07 6.41
CA GLY A 359 15.29 9.27 7.85
C GLY A 359 16.76 9.13 8.27
N SER A 360 17.46 8.10 7.78
CA SER A 360 18.87 7.89 8.11
C SER A 360 19.78 8.97 7.49
N LEU A 361 19.45 9.44 6.28
CA LEU A 361 20.11 10.57 5.64
C LEU A 361 19.89 11.89 6.41
N ALA A 362 18.66 12.15 6.84
CA ALA A 362 18.31 13.30 7.66
C ALA A 362 19.04 13.29 9.00
N LYS A 363 19.18 12.13 9.65
CA LYS A 363 20.01 11.97 10.86
C LYS A 363 21.50 12.20 10.59
N PHE A 364 21.97 11.94 9.38
CA PHE A 364 23.34 12.30 8.99
C PHE A 364 23.51 13.81 8.78
N MET A 365 22.53 14.50 8.22
CA MET A 365 22.51 15.97 8.11
C MET A 365 22.41 16.64 9.48
N ASN A 366 21.46 16.19 10.31
CA ASN A 366 21.18 16.68 11.65
C ASN A 366 21.14 15.50 12.65
N PRO A 367 22.17 15.31 13.49
CA PRO A 367 22.25 14.20 14.44
C PRO A 367 21.13 14.13 15.49
N LYS A 368 20.35 15.20 15.66
CA LYS A 368 19.21 15.22 16.59
C LYS A 368 18.00 14.43 16.07
N VAL A 369 17.88 14.20 14.77
CA VAL A 369 16.71 13.50 14.21
C VAL A 369 16.66 12.07 14.74
N LYS A 370 15.52 11.70 15.33
CA LYS A 370 15.21 10.38 15.89
C LYS A 370 14.16 9.64 15.09
N ALA A 371 13.23 10.33 14.45
CA ALA A 371 12.11 9.71 13.75
C ALA A 371 11.81 10.32 12.37
N VAL A 372 11.21 9.49 11.51
CA VAL A 372 10.68 9.89 10.21
C VAL A 372 9.21 9.48 10.11
N ILE A 373 8.37 10.41 9.68
CA ILE A 373 6.92 10.23 9.53
C ILE A 373 6.57 10.42 8.07
N LYS A 374 5.79 9.49 7.49
CA LYS A 374 5.10 9.72 6.21
C LYS A 374 3.68 10.20 6.49
N ILE A 375 3.29 11.24 5.77
CA ILE A 375 1.90 11.67 5.63
C ILE A 375 1.51 11.55 4.14
N ASP A 376 0.23 11.36 3.85
CA ASP A 376 -0.28 11.44 2.47
C ASP A 376 -0.67 12.88 2.13
N THR A 377 -0.64 13.22 0.84
CA THR A 377 -0.99 14.56 0.35
C THR A 377 -2.47 14.88 0.45
N ASP A 378 -3.32 13.86 0.67
CA ASP A 378 -4.77 13.98 0.81
C ASP A 378 -5.25 13.91 2.27
N GLN A 379 -4.34 14.13 3.23
CA GLN A 379 -4.59 14.03 4.66
C GLN A 379 -4.27 15.32 5.42
N THR A 380 -5.03 15.59 6.48
CA THR A 380 -4.82 16.74 7.37
C THR A 380 -4.78 16.30 8.84
N PHE A 381 -4.00 17.02 9.66
CA PHE A 381 -3.97 16.79 11.09
C PHE A 381 -5.21 17.46 11.74
N PRO A 382 -6.01 16.71 12.52
CA PRO A 382 -7.20 17.22 13.16
C PRO A 382 -6.89 17.94 14.48
N THR A 383 -5.92 18.86 14.50
CA THR A 383 -5.31 19.45 15.72
C THR A 383 -6.35 19.88 16.78
N ASP A 384 -7.32 20.71 16.41
CA ASP A 384 -8.36 21.19 17.33
C ASP A 384 -9.27 20.08 17.88
N ARG A 385 -9.53 19.04 17.08
CA ARG A 385 -10.37 17.90 17.47
C ARG A 385 -9.58 16.96 18.36
N PHE A 386 -8.33 16.67 18.00
CA PHE A 386 -7.42 15.86 18.79
C PHE A 386 -7.27 16.43 20.20
N TYR A 387 -7.04 17.74 20.33
CA TYR A 387 -6.96 18.38 21.65
C TYR A 387 -8.27 18.29 22.43
N ARG A 388 -9.42 18.54 21.79
CA ARG A 388 -10.74 18.44 22.45
C ARG A 388 -11.04 17.04 22.99
N GLU A 389 -10.64 16.00 22.26
CA GLU A 389 -10.97 14.61 22.61
C GLU A 389 -9.93 13.97 23.53
N THR A 390 -8.68 14.42 23.52
CA THR A 390 -7.58 13.81 24.28
C THR A 390 -7.00 14.67 25.39
N ASP A 391 -7.34 15.98 25.43
CA ASP A 391 -6.73 16.97 26.33
C ASP A 391 -5.20 17.05 26.18
N SER A 392 -4.71 16.80 24.97
CA SER A 392 -3.28 16.75 24.65
C SER A 392 -3.01 17.36 23.28
N CYS A 393 -1.84 17.99 23.16
CA CYS A 393 -1.33 18.50 21.90
C CYS A 393 -0.94 17.29 21.02
N TRP A 394 -1.12 17.36 19.70
CA TRP A 394 -0.78 16.19 18.86
C TRP A 394 0.74 16.00 18.78
N LEU A 395 1.54 17.07 18.88
CA LEU A 395 3.00 16.98 18.96
C LEU A 395 3.48 16.35 20.27
N GLU A 396 2.80 16.62 21.38
CA GLU A 396 3.09 16.00 22.68
C GLU A 396 3.01 14.48 22.61
N ALA A 397 2.12 13.93 21.77
CA ALA A 397 2.00 12.48 21.62
C ALA A 397 3.32 11.83 21.17
N PHE A 398 4.18 12.51 20.41
CA PHE A 398 5.47 11.95 20.01
C PHE A 398 6.45 11.79 21.17
N THR A 399 6.22 12.48 22.29
CA THR A 399 7.06 12.38 23.49
C THR A 399 6.73 11.16 24.36
N LEU A 400 5.80 10.30 23.92
CA LEU A 400 5.48 9.07 24.63
C LEU A 400 6.68 8.10 24.65
N PRO A 401 7.16 7.69 25.83
CA PRO A 401 8.32 6.81 25.93
C PRO A 401 8.02 5.36 25.54
N THR A 402 6.76 5.02 25.27
CA THR A 402 6.38 3.73 24.66
C THR A 402 6.75 3.64 23.19
N ILE A 403 6.99 4.77 22.51
CA ILE A 403 7.59 4.78 21.18
C ILE A 403 9.06 4.36 21.31
N GLY A 404 9.40 3.21 20.72
CA GLY A 404 10.68 2.52 20.95
C GLY A 404 10.73 1.73 22.27
N GLY A 405 9.60 1.53 22.95
CA GLY A 405 9.52 0.67 24.12
C GLY A 405 9.63 -0.81 23.76
N VAL A 406 9.94 -1.63 24.76
CA VAL A 406 9.89 -3.10 24.66
C VAL A 406 8.59 -3.58 25.29
N CYS A 407 7.85 -4.42 24.56
CA CYS A 407 6.60 -5.04 25.03
C CYS A 407 6.62 -6.55 24.83
N ALA A 408 5.72 -7.28 25.49
CA ALA A 408 5.40 -8.68 25.20
C ALA A 408 4.00 -8.79 24.61
N ASP A 409 3.84 -9.69 23.64
CA ASP A 409 2.52 -10.12 23.16
C ASP A 409 1.92 -11.24 24.03
N GLN A 410 0.75 -11.72 23.63
CA GLN A 410 0.04 -12.81 24.34
C GLN A 410 0.79 -14.15 24.35
N ASN A 411 1.78 -14.32 23.47
CA ASN A 411 2.62 -15.51 23.41
C ASN A 411 3.96 -15.28 24.13
N GLU A 412 4.07 -14.22 24.94
CA GLU A 412 5.29 -13.79 25.65
C GLU A 412 6.49 -13.54 24.72
N ARG A 413 6.23 -13.19 23.45
CA ARG A 413 7.28 -12.80 22.51
C ARG A 413 7.60 -11.33 22.72
N ASN A 414 8.89 -11.03 22.90
CA ASN A 414 9.32 -9.65 23.06
C ASN A 414 9.30 -8.90 21.72
N MET A 415 8.82 -7.67 21.76
CA MET A 415 8.62 -6.81 20.60
C MET A 415 9.19 -5.43 20.89
N TYR A 416 9.89 -4.86 19.90
CA TYR A 416 10.37 -3.49 19.89
C TYR A 416 9.37 -2.61 19.11
N MET A 417 8.82 -1.61 19.79
CA MET A 417 7.84 -0.66 19.23
C MET A 417 8.51 0.46 18.44
N GLY A 418 9.42 0.09 17.53
CA GLY A 418 10.19 1.04 16.71
C GLY A 418 9.42 1.60 15.51
N CYS A 419 8.26 1.04 15.21
CA CYS A 419 7.33 1.56 14.21
C CYS A 419 6.05 2.03 14.91
N PHE A 420 5.39 3.04 14.37
CA PHE A 420 4.13 3.53 14.89
C PHE A 420 3.21 3.97 13.76
N ALA A 421 1.92 3.71 13.91
CA ALA A 421 0.96 3.84 12.83
C ALA A 421 -0.35 4.45 13.32
N GLY A 422 -0.81 5.47 12.59
CA GLY A 422 -2.04 6.19 12.86
C GLY A 422 -3.26 5.57 12.22
N SER A 423 -4.41 6.19 12.45
CA SER A 423 -5.72 5.84 11.88
C SER A 423 -6.23 6.96 10.97
N LEU A 424 -7.24 6.63 10.16
CA LEU A 424 -7.94 7.57 9.31
C LEU A 424 -9.41 7.67 9.72
N THR A 425 -9.97 8.85 9.52
CA THR A 425 -11.42 9.11 9.56
C THR A 425 -11.80 9.97 8.36
N ASN A 426 -12.91 9.64 7.70
CA ASN A 426 -13.40 10.45 6.59
C ASN A 426 -13.95 11.78 7.11
N ARG A 427 -13.68 12.87 6.39
CA ARG A 427 -14.18 14.21 6.75
C ARG A 427 -15.70 14.23 6.94
N ASP A 428 -16.45 13.60 6.04
CA ASP A 428 -17.91 13.57 6.10
C ASP A 428 -18.42 12.80 7.32
N GLU A 429 -17.77 11.68 7.66
CA GLU A 429 -18.13 10.90 8.85
C GLU A 429 -17.81 11.66 10.14
N LEU A 430 -16.67 12.35 10.19
CA LEU A 430 -16.31 13.23 11.30
C LEU A 430 -17.36 14.34 11.49
N ILE A 431 -17.83 14.97 10.39
CA ILE A 431 -18.87 16.01 10.45
C ILE A 431 -20.21 15.42 10.93
N GLN A 432 -20.58 14.23 10.45
CA GLN A 432 -21.87 13.62 10.74
C GLN A 432 -21.96 13.02 12.14
N LYS A 433 -20.89 12.37 12.62
CA LYS A 433 -20.89 11.63 13.89
C LYS A 433 -20.19 12.38 15.03
N ASP A 434 -19.46 13.45 14.73
CA ASP A 434 -18.72 14.28 15.70
C ASP A 434 -17.76 13.46 16.60
N ASP A 435 -17.06 12.50 16.00
CA ASP A 435 -16.14 11.56 16.65
C ASP A 435 -14.88 11.38 15.80
N LEU A 436 -13.72 11.79 16.31
CA LEU A 436 -12.44 11.65 15.61
C LEU A 436 -11.98 10.21 15.51
N PHE A 437 -12.24 9.37 16.51
CA PHE A 437 -11.71 8.00 16.54
C PHE A 437 -12.62 6.97 15.87
N LEU A 438 -13.71 7.43 15.25
CA LEU A 438 -14.53 6.63 14.38
C LEU A 438 -13.72 6.16 13.15
N PRO A 439 -13.61 4.85 12.91
CA PRO A 439 -12.92 4.31 11.73
C PRO A 439 -13.53 4.78 10.41
N ASP A 440 -12.68 5.11 9.43
CA ASP A 440 -13.02 5.52 8.06
C ASP A 440 -13.75 4.47 7.21
N ILE A 441 -13.82 3.23 7.68
CA ILE A 441 -14.50 2.15 6.97
C ILE A 441 -15.57 1.55 7.88
N SER A 442 -16.81 1.88 7.54
CA SER A 442 -17.98 1.27 8.14
C SER A 442 -18.05 -0.22 7.78
N ILE A 443 -18.36 -1.08 8.77
CA ILE A 443 -18.73 -2.47 8.50
C ILE A 443 -19.98 -2.42 7.62
N PRO A 444 -19.94 -2.98 6.41
CA PRO A 444 -21.12 -2.99 5.56
C PRO A 444 -22.24 -3.75 6.29
N ASP A 445 -23.50 -3.38 6.05
CA ASP A 445 -24.64 -4.20 6.45
C ASP A 445 -24.43 -5.58 5.85
N VAL A 446 -23.93 -6.51 6.66
CA VAL A 446 -23.58 -7.82 6.16
C VAL A 446 -24.90 -8.50 5.84
N PRO A 447 -25.12 -8.89 4.58
CA PRO A 447 -26.32 -9.64 4.27
C PRO A 447 -26.33 -10.88 5.16
N GLU A 448 -27.51 -11.36 5.57
CA GLU A 448 -27.67 -12.60 6.34
C GLU A 448 -27.00 -13.83 5.66
N ARG A 449 -26.48 -13.67 4.44
CA ARG A 449 -25.80 -14.66 3.61
C ARG A 449 -24.58 -14.06 2.90
N ILE A 450 -23.59 -14.89 2.62
CA ILE A 450 -22.38 -14.53 1.85
C ILE A 450 -22.77 -13.95 0.46
N PRO A 451 -22.13 -12.84 0.00
CA PRO A 451 -22.48 -12.16 -1.25
C PRO A 451 -22.26 -13.01 -2.51
N GLU A 452 -22.95 -12.65 -3.59
CA GLU A 452 -22.78 -13.26 -4.93
C GLU A 452 -21.53 -12.71 -5.66
N GLY A 453 -20.97 -13.49 -6.59
CA GLY A 453 -19.85 -13.10 -7.46
C GLY A 453 -18.49 -13.05 -6.75
N GLU A 454 -17.65 -12.10 -7.14
CA GLU A 454 -16.26 -11.95 -6.64
C GLU A 454 -16.18 -11.76 -5.11
N ALA A 455 -17.10 -11.00 -4.52
CA ALA A 455 -17.18 -10.82 -3.07
C ALA A 455 -17.43 -12.13 -2.30
N GLY A 456 -17.93 -13.15 -3.00
CA GLY A 456 -18.12 -14.48 -2.48
C GLY A 456 -16.87 -15.37 -2.42
N VAL A 457 -15.81 -15.00 -3.12
CA VAL A 457 -14.48 -15.65 -3.04
C VAL A 457 -13.49 -14.79 -2.25
N PHE A 458 -13.66 -13.46 -2.27
CA PHE A 458 -12.82 -12.50 -1.56
C PHE A 458 -13.63 -11.26 -1.18
N TYR A 459 -14.17 -11.22 0.05
CA TYR A 459 -14.97 -10.08 0.48
C TYR A 459 -14.09 -8.93 1.01
N GLN A 460 -13.38 -8.25 0.09
CA GLN A 460 -12.39 -7.23 0.43
C GLN A 460 -12.91 -6.16 1.42
N GLY A 461 -14.06 -5.55 1.12
CA GLY A 461 -14.62 -4.47 1.95
C GLY A 461 -14.97 -4.91 3.36
N LEU A 462 -15.56 -6.10 3.53
CA LEU A 462 -15.89 -6.63 4.85
C LEU A 462 -14.63 -6.93 5.65
N LEU A 463 -13.68 -7.65 5.06
CA LEU A 463 -12.43 -8.01 5.73
C LEU A 463 -11.65 -6.76 6.15
N GLN A 464 -11.58 -5.76 5.26
CA GLN A 464 -10.95 -4.47 5.56
C GLN A 464 -11.66 -3.76 6.71
N SER A 465 -12.99 -3.66 6.68
CA SER A 465 -13.78 -2.99 7.73
C SER A 465 -13.58 -3.63 9.12
N LEU A 466 -13.59 -4.96 9.19
CA LEU A 466 -13.43 -5.68 10.46
C LEU A 466 -12.05 -5.43 11.07
N ILE A 467 -10.99 -5.40 10.26
CA ILE A 467 -9.65 -5.14 10.77
C ILE A 467 -9.46 -3.67 11.12
N THR A 468 -9.96 -2.72 10.33
CA THR A 468 -9.89 -1.28 10.67
C THR A 468 -10.54 -1.00 12.02
N GLN A 469 -11.73 -1.58 12.27
CA GLN A 469 -12.41 -1.43 13.57
C GLN A 469 -11.74 -2.22 14.70
N GLY A 470 -11.24 -3.43 14.41
CA GLY A 470 -10.54 -4.27 15.37
C GLY A 470 -9.20 -3.74 15.84
N GLU A 471 -8.52 -2.93 15.02
CA GLU A 471 -7.25 -2.30 15.39
C GLU A 471 -7.41 -0.87 15.94
N ALA A 472 -8.61 -0.29 15.87
CA ALA A 472 -8.91 0.96 16.54
C ALA A 472 -9.01 0.75 18.07
N PHE A 473 -8.71 1.81 18.83
CA PHE A 473 -8.96 1.79 20.28
C PHE A 473 -10.44 1.55 20.56
N PRO A 474 -10.79 0.73 21.57
CA PRO A 474 -12.15 0.64 22.08
C PRO A 474 -12.70 2.03 22.48
N PRO A 475 -13.95 2.37 22.13
CA PRO A 475 -14.55 3.67 22.43
C PRO A 475 -14.42 4.13 23.88
N GLU A 476 -14.43 3.19 24.83
CA GLU A 476 -14.28 3.48 26.26
C GLU A 476 -12.93 4.09 26.66
N ILE A 477 -11.88 3.92 25.83
CA ILE A 477 -10.51 4.38 26.12
C ILE A 477 -9.94 5.37 25.10
N GLN A 478 -10.63 5.62 23.98
CA GLN A 478 -10.18 6.55 22.94
C GLN A 478 -9.83 7.95 23.47
N TRP A 479 -10.69 8.53 24.31
CA TRP A 479 -10.48 9.85 24.93
C TRP A 479 -9.33 9.89 25.97
N ARG A 480 -8.79 8.73 26.37
CA ARG A 480 -7.58 8.60 27.21
C ARG A 480 -6.44 7.92 26.48
N ALA A 481 -6.49 7.78 25.15
CA ALA A 481 -5.62 6.89 24.41
C ALA A 481 -4.13 7.12 24.70
N LEU A 482 -3.68 8.37 24.81
CA LEU A 482 -2.28 8.68 25.16
C LEU A 482 -1.89 8.25 26.58
N LYS A 483 -2.77 8.44 27.56
CA LYS A 483 -2.55 7.98 28.95
C LYS A 483 -2.55 6.45 29.03
N VAL A 484 -3.47 5.81 28.29
CA VAL A 484 -3.59 4.35 28.23
C VAL A 484 -2.39 3.72 27.53
N LEU A 485 -1.83 4.35 26.49
CA LEU A 485 -0.65 3.83 25.79
C LEU A 485 0.56 3.65 26.70
N ASN A 486 0.71 4.47 27.75
CA ASN A 486 1.76 4.31 28.74
C ASN A 486 1.58 3.10 29.66
N GLU A 487 0.38 2.53 29.73
CA GLU A 487 0.05 1.38 30.59
C GLU A 487 -0.25 0.11 29.78
N TYR A 488 -0.86 0.25 28.61
CA TYR A 488 -1.40 -0.81 27.76
C TYR A 488 -1.16 -0.46 26.28
N PRO A 489 0.06 -0.64 25.76
CA PRO A 489 0.34 -0.45 24.35
C PRO A 489 -0.47 -1.43 23.49
N TYR A 490 -0.88 -0.96 22.31
CA TYR A 490 -1.61 -1.77 21.33
C TYR A 490 -0.76 -1.94 20.08
N MET A 491 -0.60 -3.18 19.65
CA MET A 491 0.00 -3.49 18.37
C MET A 491 -0.96 -3.13 17.24
N ARG A 492 -0.43 -2.55 16.17
CA ARG A 492 -1.13 -2.42 14.90
C ARG A 492 -0.49 -3.37 13.88
N THR A 493 -1.30 -4.11 13.13
CA THR A 493 -0.82 -5.03 12.09
C THR A 493 -1.27 -4.59 10.71
N PHE A 494 -2.44 -3.95 10.64
CA PHE A 494 -3.02 -3.39 9.44
C PHE A 494 -2.74 -1.89 9.36
N VAL A 495 -1.89 -1.51 8.41
CA VAL A 495 -1.59 -0.12 8.12
C VAL A 495 -2.40 0.31 6.90
N THR A 496 -3.08 1.46 7.02
CA THR A 496 -3.89 2.05 5.96
C THR A 496 -3.46 3.47 5.68
N GLY A 497 -3.20 3.77 4.40
CA GLY A 497 -3.11 5.14 3.91
C GLY A 497 -1.90 5.88 4.44
N GLY A 498 -0.74 5.22 4.50
CA GLY A 498 0.54 5.92 4.57
C GLY A 498 0.85 6.74 5.84
N THR A 499 -0.05 6.85 6.83
CA THR A 499 0.22 7.59 8.07
C THR A 499 0.98 6.73 9.07
N ILE A 500 2.30 6.75 8.91
CA ILE A 500 3.21 5.90 9.68
C ILE A 500 4.51 6.61 9.98
N GLY A 501 5.05 6.32 11.14
CA GLY A 501 6.37 6.75 11.54
C GLY A 501 7.26 5.61 12.00
N PHE A 502 8.54 5.90 11.96
CA PHE A 502 9.60 4.97 12.32
C PHE A 502 10.64 5.72 13.11
N LEU A 503 11.11 5.10 14.19
CA LEU A 503 12.37 5.49 14.76
C LEU A 503 13.48 5.11 13.77
N ILE A 504 14.41 6.03 13.53
CA ILE A 504 15.49 5.83 12.58
C ILE A 504 16.41 4.69 13.02
N ASP A 505 16.52 4.47 14.34
CA ASP A 505 17.26 3.33 14.86
C ASP A 505 16.60 1.99 14.52
N ALA A 506 15.27 1.93 14.46
CA ALA A 506 14.52 0.75 14.03
C ALA A 506 14.81 0.45 12.56
N LEU A 507 14.79 1.47 11.71
CA LEU A 507 15.14 1.34 10.30
C LEU A 507 16.57 0.83 10.12
N GLU A 508 17.52 1.33 10.92
CA GLU A 508 18.93 0.93 10.81
C GLU A 508 19.23 -0.47 11.35
N ARG A 509 18.61 -0.85 12.47
CA ARG A 509 18.81 -2.17 13.08
C ARG A 509 18.22 -3.28 12.21
N TYR A 510 16.98 -3.11 11.78
CA TYR A 510 16.23 -4.17 11.07
C TYR A 510 16.37 -4.10 9.55
N ALA A 511 16.65 -2.92 8.97
CA ALA A 511 16.69 -2.69 7.53
C ALA A 511 15.43 -3.16 6.77
N PRO A 512 14.20 -2.80 7.23
CA PRO A 512 12.97 -3.17 6.54
C PRO A 512 12.88 -2.51 5.17
N PHE A 513 12.22 -3.19 4.24
CA PHE A 513 11.90 -2.71 2.91
C PHE A 513 10.65 -3.39 2.33
N VAL A 514 10.04 -2.74 1.33
CA VAL A 514 9.10 -3.36 0.39
C VAL A 514 9.82 -3.69 -0.90
N ASP A 515 9.52 -4.82 -1.55
CA ASP A 515 10.04 -5.08 -2.89
C ASP A 515 9.68 -3.93 -3.85
N ALA A 516 10.67 -3.30 -4.49
CA ALA A 516 10.51 -2.14 -5.37
C ALA A 516 9.56 -2.34 -6.57
N HIS A 517 9.05 -3.55 -6.81
CA HIS A 517 8.05 -3.88 -7.85
C HIS A 517 6.60 -3.92 -7.32
N VAL A 518 6.39 -3.68 -6.03
CA VAL A 518 5.03 -3.56 -5.46
C VAL A 518 4.43 -2.23 -5.90
N HIS A 519 3.27 -2.30 -6.55
CA HIS A 519 2.54 -1.15 -7.09
C HIS A 519 1.55 -0.51 -6.11
N ARG A 520 1.12 -1.22 -5.06
CA ARG A 520 0.07 -0.80 -4.13
C ARG A 520 0.21 -1.53 -2.79
N ALA A 521 -0.20 -0.87 -1.71
CA ALA A 521 -0.20 -1.39 -0.33
C ALA A 521 1.20 -1.74 0.18
N GLU A 522 2.16 -0.91 -0.20
CA GLU A 522 3.55 -0.93 0.26
C GLU A 522 3.66 -0.77 1.78
N ASP A 523 2.82 0.07 2.40
CA ASP A 523 2.71 0.21 3.84
C ASP A 523 2.44 -1.11 4.58
N GLN A 524 1.55 -1.95 4.02
CA GLN A 524 1.23 -3.28 4.52
C GLN A 524 2.35 -4.30 4.26
N ALA A 525 3.17 -4.09 3.22
CA ALA A 525 4.26 -5.00 2.87
C ALA A 525 5.58 -4.70 3.59
N PHE A 526 5.74 -3.50 4.17
CA PHE A 526 7.06 -3.02 4.62
C PHE A 526 7.72 -3.88 5.70
N LEU A 527 6.94 -4.35 6.67
CA LEU A 527 7.47 -5.23 7.71
C LEU A 527 7.60 -6.70 7.27
N LEU A 528 7.08 -7.10 6.11
CA LEU A 528 7.19 -8.49 5.66
C LEU A 528 8.65 -8.94 5.55
N SER A 529 9.54 -8.06 5.06
CA SER A 529 10.97 -8.36 4.88
C SER A 529 11.73 -8.67 6.18
N VAL A 530 11.18 -8.27 7.33
CA VAL A 530 11.80 -8.40 8.66
C VAL A 530 10.85 -8.99 9.71
N LEU A 531 9.74 -9.61 9.28
CA LEU A 531 8.63 -9.99 10.16
C LEU A 531 9.06 -10.86 11.34
N PHE A 532 10.00 -11.78 11.10
CA PHE A 532 10.59 -12.65 12.12
C PHE A 532 12.09 -12.42 12.34
N ASP A 533 12.66 -11.36 11.75
CA ASP A 533 14.02 -10.96 12.12
C ASP A 533 14.00 -10.44 13.56
N GLN A 534 14.97 -10.89 14.35
CA GLN A 534 15.16 -10.44 15.73
C GLN A 534 16.42 -9.61 15.85
N TYR A 535 16.35 -8.53 16.62
CA TYR A 535 17.50 -7.77 17.07
C TYR A 535 17.44 -7.68 18.59
N ASP A 536 18.54 -8.06 19.28
CA ASP A 536 18.59 -8.20 20.74
C ASP A 536 17.44 -9.04 21.34
N GLY A 537 16.95 -10.03 20.59
CA GLY A 537 15.83 -10.90 21.00
C GLY A 537 14.44 -10.25 20.87
N HIS A 538 14.32 -9.14 20.14
CA HIS A 538 13.06 -8.42 19.93
C HIS A 538 12.60 -8.47 18.47
N PHE A 539 11.29 -8.59 18.24
CA PHE A 539 10.69 -8.42 16.91
C PHE A 539 10.24 -6.97 16.69
N LEU A 540 10.48 -6.41 15.50
CA LEU A 540 9.98 -5.07 15.16
C LEU A 540 8.48 -5.07 14.88
N ARG A 541 7.70 -4.20 15.53
CA ARG A 541 6.24 -4.09 15.32
C ARG A 541 5.77 -2.64 15.31
N TYR A 542 4.58 -2.41 14.74
CA TYR A 542 3.89 -1.12 14.84
C TYR A 542 3.14 -1.02 16.17
N LEU A 543 3.36 0.09 16.86
CA LEU A 543 2.47 0.62 17.89
C LEU A 543 1.31 1.35 17.21
N TYR A 544 0.07 1.10 17.64
CA TYR A 544 -1.05 1.97 17.30
C TYR A 544 -0.83 3.33 17.96
N PHE A 545 -0.83 4.41 17.18
CA PHE A 545 -0.44 5.73 17.66
C PHE A 545 -1.48 6.81 17.30
N PRO A 546 -2.31 7.25 18.28
CA PRO A 546 -3.34 8.29 18.10
C PRO A 546 -2.81 9.62 17.59
N GLY A 547 -1.57 9.99 17.93
CA GLY A 547 -0.97 11.27 17.48
C GLY A 547 -0.76 11.35 15.96
N LEU A 548 -0.95 10.23 15.25
CA LEU A 548 -1.00 10.16 13.79
C LEU A 548 -2.41 9.89 13.27
N HIS A 549 -3.46 10.19 14.04
CA HIS A 549 -4.81 10.13 13.51
C HIS A 549 -5.04 11.28 12.53
N MET A 550 -5.45 10.98 11.30
CA MET A 550 -5.61 11.97 10.24
C MET A 550 -7.04 12.00 9.70
N ILE A 551 -7.45 13.14 9.16
CA ILE A 551 -8.67 13.24 8.36
C ILE A 551 -8.33 12.92 6.91
N HIS A 552 -9.09 12.02 6.29
CA HIS A 552 -8.99 11.73 4.87
C HIS A 552 -9.96 12.60 4.07
N GLU A 553 -9.43 13.42 3.16
CA GLU A 553 -10.21 14.42 2.41
C GLU A 553 -10.32 14.15 0.90
N LYS A 554 -10.08 12.90 0.50
CA LYS A 554 -9.97 12.45 -0.90
C LYS A 554 -11.13 12.87 -1.82
N GLU A 555 -12.36 12.89 -1.30
CA GLU A 555 -13.55 13.17 -2.10
C GLU A 555 -13.76 14.66 -2.40
N SER A 556 -13.11 15.55 -1.65
CA SER A 556 -13.33 16.99 -1.76
C SER A 556 -12.62 17.66 -2.94
N PHE A 557 -11.54 17.06 -3.47
CA PHE A 557 -10.78 17.62 -4.61
C PHE A 557 -10.33 16.59 -5.68
N ALA A 558 -10.25 15.29 -5.38
CA ALA A 558 -9.68 14.29 -6.30
C ALA A 558 -10.71 13.32 -6.94
N SER A 559 -12.02 13.55 -6.78
CA SER A 559 -13.09 12.60 -7.17
C SER A 559 -13.02 12.13 -8.64
N ALA A 560 -12.66 13.02 -9.57
CA ALA A 560 -12.51 12.69 -11.00
C ALA A 560 -11.28 11.79 -11.28
N ALA A 561 -10.15 12.06 -10.62
CA ALA A 561 -8.93 11.27 -10.76
C ALA A 561 -9.12 9.86 -10.18
N ILE A 562 -9.73 9.76 -9.00
CA ILE A 562 -10.05 8.47 -8.34
C ILE A 562 -10.93 7.61 -9.25
N LYS A 563 -12.00 8.20 -9.79
CA LYS A 563 -12.93 7.47 -10.67
C LYS A 563 -12.22 6.93 -11.91
N THR A 564 -11.28 7.69 -12.46
CA THR A 564 -10.51 7.28 -13.64
C THR A 564 -9.50 6.16 -13.31
N ALA A 565 -8.98 6.13 -12.08
CA ALA A 565 -8.02 5.14 -11.62
C ALA A 565 -8.64 3.82 -11.10
N GLU A 566 -9.93 3.82 -10.73
CA GLU A 566 -10.61 2.69 -10.08
C GLU A 566 -10.50 1.34 -10.83
N PRO A 567 -10.66 1.25 -12.16
CA PRO A 567 -10.43 0.00 -12.88
C PRO A 567 -9.01 -0.55 -12.71
N TYR A 568 -8.01 0.34 -12.71
CA TYR A 568 -6.61 -0.04 -12.57
C TYR A 568 -6.31 -0.49 -11.14
N LYS A 569 -6.84 0.21 -10.14
CA LYS A 569 -6.74 -0.17 -8.73
C LYS A 569 -7.21 -1.61 -8.49
N LYS A 570 -8.35 -2.01 -9.07
CA LYS A 570 -8.84 -3.39 -8.98
C LYS A 570 -7.86 -4.40 -9.59
N ILE A 571 -7.23 -4.08 -10.72
CA ILE A 571 -6.19 -4.94 -11.31
C ILE A 571 -4.95 -5.03 -10.41
N TYR A 572 -4.52 -3.92 -9.80
CA TYR A 572 -3.39 -3.94 -8.87
C TYR A 572 -3.68 -4.75 -7.59
N ASP A 573 -4.92 -4.79 -7.12
CA ASP A 573 -5.31 -5.67 -6.02
C ASP A 573 -5.24 -7.17 -6.43
N LEU A 574 -5.38 -7.51 -7.71
CA LEU A 574 -5.09 -8.86 -8.21
C LEU A 574 -3.59 -9.15 -8.27
N GLU A 575 -2.81 -8.21 -8.82
CA GLU A 575 -1.34 -8.33 -8.86
C GLU A 575 -0.74 -8.40 -7.45
N ARG A 576 -1.36 -7.71 -6.49
CA ARG A 576 -0.99 -7.74 -5.09
C ARG A 576 -1.03 -9.15 -4.51
N ILE A 577 -2.03 -9.97 -4.87
CA ILE A 577 -2.09 -11.38 -4.44
C ILE A 577 -0.83 -12.11 -4.89
N TRP A 578 -0.41 -11.92 -6.13
CA TRP A 578 0.82 -12.53 -6.65
C TRP A 578 2.07 -11.99 -5.97
N ASN A 579 2.22 -10.67 -5.96
CA ASN A 579 3.38 -9.98 -5.39
C ASN A 579 3.60 -10.41 -3.94
N PHE A 580 2.57 -10.36 -3.10
CA PHE A 580 2.66 -10.67 -1.67
C PHE A 580 2.94 -12.16 -1.45
N SER A 581 2.28 -13.05 -2.21
CA SER A 581 2.49 -14.49 -2.10
C SER A 581 3.91 -14.90 -2.49
N TYR A 582 4.41 -14.39 -3.62
CA TYR A 582 5.76 -14.73 -4.11
C TYR A 582 6.86 -14.06 -3.29
N LEU A 583 6.65 -12.82 -2.83
CA LEU A 583 7.54 -12.17 -1.86
C LEU A 583 7.65 -12.99 -0.59
N THR A 584 6.51 -13.40 -0.02
CA THR A 584 6.48 -14.19 1.21
C THR A 584 7.19 -15.53 1.04
N ARG A 585 6.95 -16.26 -0.06
CA ARG A 585 7.67 -17.51 -0.35
C ARG A 585 9.17 -17.31 -0.46
N ALA A 586 9.59 -16.27 -1.19
CA ALA A 586 11.00 -15.95 -1.34
C ALA A 586 11.64 -15.67 0.02
N LEU A 587 10.98 -14.89 0.88
CA LEU A 587 11.45 -14.62 2.24
C LEU A 587 11.52 -15.90 3.08
N CYS A 588 10.48 -16.74 3.05
CA CYS A 588 10.46 -18.02 3.75
C CYS A 588 11.64 -18.91 3.33
N GLU A 589 11.91 -19.03 2.03
CA GLU A 589 13.03 -19.82 1.53
C GLU A 589 14.40 -19.21 1.87
N ILE A 590 14.55 -17.88 1.81
CA ILE A 590 15.82 -17.19 2.07
C ILE A 590 16.14 -17.19 3.58
N LYS A 591 15.12 -17.01 4.42
CA LYS A 591 15.25 -16.79 5.87
C LYS A 591 14.94 -18.04 6.71
N GLY A 592 14.39 -19.09 6.10
CA GLY A 592 13.98 -20.32 6.80
C GLY A 592 12.71 -20.15 7.63
N TRP A 593 11.80 -19.26 7.24
CA TRP A 593 10.51 -19.07 7.92
C TRP A 593 9.47 -20.06 7.42
N ASP A 594 8.48 -20.38 8.27
CA ASP A 594 7.31 -21.13 7.84
C ASP A 594 6.26 -20.20 7.21
N PHE A 595 5.66 -20.65 6.10
CA PHE A 595 4.72 -19.84 5.32
C PHE A 595 3.39 -19.61 6.06
N GLU A 596 2.90 -20.60 6.81
CA GLU A 596 1.67 -20.48 7.60
C GLU A 596 1.89 -19.67 8.89
N ASP A 597 3.08 -19.74 9.48
CA ASP A 597 3.47 -18.85 10.58
C ASP A 597 3.45 -17.37 10.14
N VAL A 598 3.95 -17.06 8.92
CA VAL A 598 3.83 -15.71 8.36
C VAL A 598 2.35 -15.30 8.25
N ARG A 599 1.53 -16.13 7.62
CA ARG A 599 0.09 -15.84 7.41
C ARG A 599 -0.67 -15.63 8.71
N SER A 600 -0.39 -16.42 9.75
CA SER A 600 -1.04 -16.33 11.07
C SER A 600 -0.57 -15.14 11.92
N THR A 601 0.66 -14.67 11.67
CA THR A 601 1.22 -13.47 12.30
C THR A 601 0.65 -12.19 11.69
N LEU A 602 0.39 -12.20 10.38
CA LEU A 602 -0.36 -11.14 9.71
C LEU A 602 -1.82 -11.10 10.19
N ASN A 603 -2.47 -9.94 10.00
CA ASN A 603 -3.93 -9.87 10.17
C ASN A 603 -4.62 -10.60 9.01
N PHE A 604 -5.86 -11.07 9.22
CA PHE A 604 -6.57 -11.88 8.22
C PHE A 604 -6.80 -11.15 6.88
N PHE A 605 -6.90 -9.81 6.88
CA PHE A 605 -7.07 -9.05 5.65
C PHE A 605 -5.78 -9.05 4.82
N THR A 606 -4.65 -8.66 5.39
CA THR A 606 -3.34 -8.68 4.70
C THR A 606 -2.94 -10.12 4.35
N ALA A 607 -3.17 -11.09 5.25
CA ALA A 607 -2.89 -12.50 5.00
C ALA A 607 -3.76 -13.09 3.88
N SER A 608 -4.94 -12.53 3.60
CA SER A 608 -5.76 -12.92 2.45
C SER A 608 -5.08 -12.62 1.10
N PHE A 609 -4.09 -11.71 1.05
CA PHE A 609 -3.26 -11.48 -0.14
C PHE A 609 -2.04 -12.42 -0.23
N VAL A 610 -1.78 -13.22 0.80
CA VAL A 610 -0.68 -14.19 0.87
C VAL A 610 -1.27 -15.60 0.74
N GLN A 611 -1.22 -16.18 -0.45
CA GLN A 611 -1.88 -17.43 -0.80
C GLN A 611 -0.92 -18.52 -1.29
N PRO A 612 -1.17 -19.79 -0.94
CA PRO A 612 -0.46 -20.94 -1.51
C PRO A 612 -0.84 -21.21 -2.97
N PHE A 613 -2.01 -20.74 -3.43
CA PHE A 613 -2.47 -20.86 -4.81
C PHE A 613 -2.94 -19.49 -5.34
N PRO A 614 -1.99 -18.57 -5.61
CA PRO A 614 -2.32 -17.17 -5.81
C PRO A 614 -2.87 -16.90 -7.23
N ARG A 615 -2.61 -17.78 -8.22
CA ARG A 615 -3.22 -17.64 -9.56
C ARG A 615 -4.70 -18.05 -9.53
N LEU A 616 -5.04 -19.09 -8.77
CA LEU A 616 -6.41 -19.54 -8.56
C LEU A 616 -7.28 -18.41 -8.02
N LEU A 617 -6.88 -17.79 -6.90
CA LEU A 617 -7.65 -16.70 -6.30
C LEU A 617 -7.74 -15.48 -7.24
N ALA A 618 -6.60 -14.99 -7.76
CA ALA A 618 -6.58 -13.77 -8.56
C ALA A 618 -7.36 -13.90 -9.88
N LEU A 619 -7.20 -15.02 -10.60
CA LEU A 619 -7.91 -15.23 -11.87
C LEU A 619 -9.40 -15.49 -11.64
N THR A 620 -9.77 -16.22 -10.57
CA THR A 620 -11.18 -16.42 -10.19
C THR A 620 -11.85 -15.08 -9.85
N ARG A 621 -11.18 -14.23 -9.05
CA ARG A 621 -11.67 -12.87 -8.77
C ARG A 621 -11.88 -12.07 -10.05
N PHE A 622 -10.91 -12.10 -10.98
CA PHE A 622 -11.01 -11.39 -12.25
C PHE A 622 -12.25 -11.80 -13.05
N VAL A 623 -12.44 -13.10 -13.30
CA VAL A 623 -13.47 -13.63 -14.20
C VAL A 623 -14.88 -13.47 -13.60
N LEU A 624 -15.01 -13.60 -12.28
CA LEU A 624 -16.27 -13.38 -11.56
C LEU A 624 -16.64 -11.89 -11.52
N SER A 625 -15.66 -11.00 -11.35
CA SER A 625 -15.91 -9.55 -11.40
C SER A 625 -16.39 -9.11 -12.78
N VAL A 626 -15.81 -9.65 -13.86
CA VAL A 626 -16.27 -9.37 -15.24
C VAL A 626 -17.68 -9.88 -15.45
N ALA A 627 -17.98 -11.10 -15.02
CA ALA A 627 -19.29 -11.72 -15.20
C ALA A 627 -20.40 -11.00 -14.44
N ARG A 628 -20.14 -10.57 -13.20
CA ARG A 628 -21.14 -9.85 -12.38
C ARG A 628 -21.61 -8.55 -13.04
N ASN A 629 -20.69 -7.82 -13.66
CA ASN A 629 -21.01 -6.50 -14.22
C ASN A 629 -21.42 -6.57 -15.71
N GLY A 630 -21.21 -7.71 -16.37
CA GLY A 630 -21.63 -7.96 -17.74
C GLY A 630 -21.04 -7.00 -18.78
N GLY A 631 -19.91 -6.34 -18.45
CA GLY A 631 -19.21 -5.39 -19.33
C GLY A 631 -20.07 -4.24 -19.86
N ARG A 632 -21.10 -3.84 -19.11
CA ARG A 632 -22.14 -2.91 -19.58
C ARG A 632 -21.73 -1.44 -19.49
N ASN A 633 -20.70 -1.12 -18.70
CA ASN A 633 -20.19 0.25 -18.55
C ASN A 633 -18.72 0.37 -18.99
N ARG A 634 -18.26 1.62 -19.14
CA ARG A 634 -16.90 1.95 -19.59
C ARG A 634 -15.83 1.39 -18.67
N ASP A 635 -16.04 1.44 -17.36
CA ASP A 635 -15.05 1.06 -16.34
C ASP A 635 -14.80 -0.45 -16.36
N ASP A 636 -15.84 -1.25 -16.56
CA ASP A 636 -15.74 -2.71 -16.73
C ASP A 636 -14.97 -3.08 -18.01
N ILE A 637 -15.20 -2.35 -19.10
CA ILE A 637 -14.48 -2.57 -20.36
C ILE A 637 -12.99 -2.26 -20.17
N ILE A 638 -12.66 -1.18 -19.47
CA ILE A 638 -11.26 -0.83 -19.14
C ILE A 638 -10.65 -1.92 -18.26
N TYR A 639 -11.33 -2.29 -17.17
CA TYR A 639 -10.90 -3.34 -16.25
C TYR A 639 -10.59 -4.66 -16.98
N GLN A 640 -11.51 -5.10 -17.85
CA GLN A 640 -11.34 -6.34 -18.59
C GLN A 640 -10.19 -6.26 -19.60
N LYS A 641 -10.10 -5.18 -20.39
CA LYS A 641 -9.02 -5.00 -21.37
C LYS A 641 -7.66 -4.95 -20.68
N GLU A 642 -7.58 -4.24 -19.56
CA GLU A 642 -6.34 -4.09 -18.82
C GLU A 642 -5.93 -5.39 -18.13
N GLY A 643 -6.88 -6.11 -17.55
CA GLY A 643 -6.64 -7.45 -17.01
C GLY A 643 -6.10 -8.41 -18.06
N LEU A 644 -6.70 -8.44 -19.26
CA LEU A 644 -6.21 -9.27 -20.37
C LEU A 644 -4.84 -8.85 -20.91
N ARG A 645 -4.45 -7.59 -20.74
CA ARG A 645 -3.12 -7.09 -21.11
C ARG A 645 -2.04 -7.45 -20.08
N ARG A 646 -2.40 -7.44 -18.79
CA ARG A 646 -1.44 -7.55 -17.67
C ARG A 646 -1.36 -8.95 -17.07
N LEU A 647 -2.51 -9.52 -16.71
CA LEU A 647 -2.58 -10.78 -15.96
C LEU A 647 -1.87 -11.96 -16.66
N PRO A 648 -1.95 -12.14 -18.00
CA PRO A 648 -1.23 -13.23 -18.66
C PRO A 648 0.29 -13.17 -18.48
N LYS A 649 0.87 -11.96 -18.40
CA LYS A 649 2.34 -11.79 -18.27
C LYS A 649 2.89 -12.41 -16.99
N ILE A 650 2.07 -12.44 -15.93
CA ILE A 650 2.44 -13.00 -14.63
C ILE A 650 1.92 -14.44 -14.52
N ALA A 651 0.64 -14.67 -14.86
CA ALA A 651 -0.02 -15.97 -14.69
C ALA A 651 0.62 -17.10 -15.53
N LEU A 652 1.08 -16.81 -16.74
CA LEU A 652 1.64 -17.80 -17.67
C LEU A 652 3.10 -18.17 -17.38
N HIS A 653 3.78 -17.41 -16.52
CA HIS A 653 5.21 -17.53 -16.29
C HIS A 653 5.56 -17.68 -14.80
N ARG A 654 4.74 -18.43 -14.05
CA ARG A 654 4.88 -18.67 -12.59
C ARG A 654 6.33 -18.88 -12.13
N GLU A 655 7.01 -19.89 -12.68
CA GLU A 655 8.36 -20.26 -12.23
C GLU A 655 9.40 -19.15 -12.50
N ARG A 656 9.32 -18.54 -13.69
CA ARG A 656 10.19 -17.41 -14.03
C ARG A 656 9.92 -16.22 -13.12
N TYR A 657 8.64 -15.86 -12.96
CA TYR A 657 8.23 -14.75 -12.13
C TYR A 657 8.69 -14.92 -10.68
N TYR A 658 8.49 -16.11 -10.11
CA TYR A 658 8.93 -16.43 -8.76
C TYR A 658 10.45 -16.38 -8.62
N ARG A 659 11.20 -17.00 -9.53
CA ARG A 659 12.67 -16.97 -9.52
C ARG A 659 13.21 -15.56 -9.60
N ASP A 660 12.65 -14.74 -10.50
CA ASP A 660 13.08 -13.35 -10.70
C ASP A 660 12.75 -12.51 -9.45
N ALA A 661 11.59 -12.73 -8.82
CA ALA A 661 11.23 -12.11 -7.54
C ALA A 661 12.18 -12.54 -6.41
N LYS A 662 12.49 -13.84 -6.29
CA LYS A 662 13.40 -14.35 -5.26
C LYS A 662 14.81 -13.77 -5.40
N ALA A 663 15.36 -13.74 -6.61
CA ALA A 663 16.68 -13.17 -6.87
C ALA A 663 16.73 -11.68 -6.48
N ARG A 664 15.70 -10.93 -6.87
CA ARG A 664 15.56 -9.50 -6.56
C ARG A 664 15.39 -9.23 -5.06
N VAL A 665 14.58 -10.04 -4.36
CA VAL A 665 14.40 -9.91 -2.90
C VAL A 665 15.70 -10.21 -2.16
N ALA A 666 16.44 -11.25 -2.56
CA ALA A 666 17.75 -11.55 -2.00
C ALA A 666 18.75 -10.40 -2.18
N GLU A 667 18.70 -9.73 -3.32
CA GLU A 667 19.53 -8.56 -3.60
C GLU A 667 19.12 -7.33 -2.76
N GLN A 668 17.82 -7.05 -2.65
CA GLN A 668 17.31 -5.95 -1.82
C GLN A 668 17.64 -6.13 -0.33
N ILE A 669 17.59 -7.35 0.21
CA ILE A 669 18.03 -7.63 1.60
C ILE A 669 19.45 -7.12 1.82
N LYS A 670 20.37 -7.40 0.89
CA LYS A 670 21.76 -6.94 0.97
C LYS A 670 21.86 -5.43 0.76
N ALA A 671 21.15 -4.90 -0.22
CA ALA A 671 21.20 -3.49 -0.58
C ALA A 671 20.73 -2.57 0.54
N TRP A 672 19.60 -2.89 1.19
CA TRP A 672 19.07 -2.08 2.29
C TRP A 672 19.93 -2.19 3.54
N ARG A 673 20.40 -3.40 3.88
CA ARG A 673 21.38 -3.56 4.97
C ARG A 673 22.63 -2.71 4.70
N PHE A 674 23.18 -2.79 3.48
CA PHE A 674 24.33 -1.99 3.07
C PHE A 674 24.09 -0.48 3.19
N TYR A 675 22.93 0.01 2.72
CA TYR A 675 22.59 1.43 2.84
C TYR A 675 22.60 1.91 4.29
N TYR A 676 21.92 1.21 5.20
CA TYR A 676 21.86 1.61 6.60
C TYR A 676 23.23 1.49 7.29
N ASP A 677 24.00 0.44 7.01
CA ASP A 677 25.37 0.28 7.52
C ASP A 677 26.28 1.43 7.06
N LEU A 678 26.16 1.84 5.79
CA LEU A 678 26.88 2.99 5.23
C LEU A 678 26.51 4.30 5.94
N MET A 679 25.22 4.53 6.18
CA MET A 679 24.75 5.72 6.89
C MET A 679 25.22 5.75 8.35
N MET A 680 25.20 4.61 9.04
CA MET A 680 25.76 4.47 10.39
C MET A 680 27.26 4.80 10.40
N LYS A 681 28.05 4.23 9.47
CA LYS A 681 29.49 4.51 9.36
C LYS A 681 29.79 5.98 9.06
N LEU A 682 29.04 6.61 8.16
CA LEU A 682 29.15 8.03 7.86
C LEU A 682 28.93 8.89 9.12
N ARG A 683 27.88 8.59 9.89
CA ARG A 683 27.60 9.31 11.15
C ARG A 683 28.66 9.09 12.21
N GLU A 684 29.10 7.85 12.41
CA GLU A 684 30.18 7.52 13.35
C GLU A 684 31.47 8.28 13.03
N SER A 685 31.87 8.29 11.76
CA SER A 685 33.08 8.99 11.30
C SER A 685 32.95 10.50 11.44
N ALA A 686 31.81 11.08 11.06
CA ALA A 686 31.58 12.52 11.25
C ALA A 686 31.53 12.92 12.73
N LYS A 687 31.00 12.07 13.63
CA LYS A 687 31.04 12.28 15.09
C LYS A 687 32.48 12.27 15.63
N LYS A 688 33.39 11.50 15.01
CA LYS A 688 34.82 11.47 15.33
C LYS A 688 35.62 12.60 14.69
N GLY A 689 34.98 13.51 13.95
CA GLY A 689 35.64 14.63 13.28
C GLY A 689 36.39 14.25 12.00
N ASP A 690 36.06 13.12 11.37
CA ASP A 690 36.65 12.74 10.09
C ASP A 690 36.30 13.77 9.00
N THR A 691 37.32 14.38 8.40
CA THR A 691 37.17 15.49 7.44
C THR A 691 36.47 15.06 6.17
N PHE A 692 36.65 13.81 5.73
CA PHE A 692 35.97 13.27 4.57
C PHE A 692 34.46 13.11 4.83
N ALA A 693 34.09 12.52 5.97
CA ALA A 693 32.69 12.40 6.38
C ALA A 693 32.01 13.78 6.55
N LEU A 694 32.71 14.76 7.12
CA LEU A 694 32.20 16.12 7.27
C LEU A 694 32.02 16.84 5.92
N ALA A 695 32.95 16.66 4.97
CA ALA A 695 32.82 17.18 3.62
C ALA A 695 31.61 16.56 2.89
N LEU A 696 31.40 15.25 3.05
CA LEU A 696 30.21 14.58 2.50
C LEU A 696 28.91 15.11 3.14
N ARG A 697 28.90 15.35 4.46
CA ARG A 697 27.75 15.98 5.14
C ARG A 697 27.45 17.36 4.56
N GLN A 698 28.47 18.18 4.33
CA GLN A 698 28.31 19.48 3.68
C GLN A 698 27.69 19.33 2.28
N LYS A 699 28.18 18.38 1.48
CA LYS A 699 27.65 18.14 0.14
C LYS A 699 26.18 17.67 0.15
N VAL A 700 25.78 16.85 1.12
CA VAL A 700 24.37 16.50 1.32
C VAL A 700 23.54 17.75 1.64
N ASN A 701 24.02 18.63 2.52
CA ASN A 701 23.31 19.88 2.86
C ASN A 701 23.20 20.82 1.66
N GLU A 702 24.22 20.91 0.82
CA GLU A 702 24.18 21.67 -0.43
C GLU A 702 23.11 21.13 -1.39
N ILE A 703 23.08 19.81 -1.61
CA ILE A 703 22.04 19.16 -2.42
C ILE A 703 20.64 19.40 -1.83
N ASN A 704 20.50 19.27 -0.50
CA ASN A 704 19.24 19.50 0.20
C ASN A 704 18.76 20.96 0.03
N ASN A 705 19.65 21.95 0.11
CA ASN A 705 19.31 23.34 -0.11
C ASN A 705 18.84 23.63 -1.54
N ASP A 706 19.36 22.91 -2.54
CA ASP A 706 18.87 22.99 -3.93
C ASP A 706 17.43 22.48 -4.08
N CYS A 707 16.98 21.61 -3.17
CA CYS A 707 15.63 21.05 -3.17
C CYS A 707 14.58 22.00 -2.57
N LYS A 708 14.95 23.07 -1.87
CA LYS A 708 13.98 23.97 -1.22
C LYS A 708 13.00 24.57 -2.22
N LEU A 709 11.71 24.53 -1.89
CA LEU A 709 10.67 25.18 -2.69
C LEU A 709 10.83 26.71 -2.70
N ILE A 710 11.14 27.28 -1.54
CA ILE A 710 11.32 28.71 -1.31
C ILE A 710 12.80 28.94 -0.96
N LYS A 711 13.49 29.79 -1.71
CA LYS A 711 14.91 30.09 -1.53
C LYS A 711 15.13 31.29 -0.63
#